data_AF-A0A2S0KNY1-F1
#
_entry.id   AF-A0A2S0KNY1-F1
#
_cell.length_a   1.000
_cell.length_b   1.000
_cell.length_c   1.000
_cell.angle_alpha   90.00
_cell.angle_beta   90.00
_cell.angle_gamma   90.00
#
_symmetry.space_group_name_H-M   'P 1'
#
loop_
_entity.id
_entity.type
_entity.pdbx_description
1 polymer ?
#
loop_
_entity_poly.entity_id
_entity_poly.type
_entity_poly.pdbx_seq_one_letter_code
_entity_poly.pdbx_strand_id
1 'polypeptide(L)'
;MESIVLDYKKYAAISRQAAAEGIVLLENEKQTLPLKKGSRIALLGRMQFDTYFTGTGSGGLVHNPYVVTIHEALNEIYDLEPISQQLYKVWLNDHPFDKGEGWAKEPWAQVEMKLDDEQLDLIAEYTDTAVVVISRTAGEDKDHNDKAGSYYLNKDELDLLHKARAKFSKLVVLLNVGNTMDLSWNVDVKVDSLLLVWQGGSETGNAIADILSGEVSPSGHLTDTIAYSLKDYPAYDNFGDKDRNFYAEDIYVGYRYFETFNKAAVQYPFGYGLSYSDFEFKLNSAEYANGSLNIQVNVKNTGDFPAKAVPQIYLGAPQGELGKAAKVLLDFAKTETLAPGESEELKFSISNYDMASFDDSGKTGHKNAYVLEAGQYRIYLGEDVRHSQEVFAFDLEKLEVVEQLEEVLAPVHHFSRLKPGEFEDDNFSITYEDVPTKTIAEKYFAEKEDEKLSVEFENNSSDYQNKNKYEFSQYVNGEIDVDTYLSQFPTEDFIKLSRGIGMSPAGVTAGVAGAFGGAAKVFADSGMPLVACADGPSGIRMDDGSMAFQVAIGTALASSFNTKLNKELYEYLGLEIRKNKIDSLLGPGMNIHRHPLCGRNFEYFSEDPIVTGKIGLAQVEGLRKWNVAGTIKHFAFNNQEFRRNFVDAIVSSRAAREIYLKGFEHVVRSGEALSIMTAYNPVNGIFTASNFELNTQILRNEWGFEGVVMTDWWAKMNWGVKNRPSRRNLGAMIYSQNDINMPNPSADVNVYRDKGLADLQKGRINRKHLIRNARNICKVVKEIYHGYNELDLEILNEPKIRRNIEDRIELGLVERIAYADTRKIEAEKNSMTYVGFESRKPSDYIFRMTAKSNLSNVAQANIAITINQSIKSALSLKGNETKDIEVRFNTTSYNNYVEIFYAEGGIDIIELSVERVNGGDDDNENGKIEEIEGGVKKEGTDSANNSSNLTSNIEGKHHGALDKAGLEKLLLQAYVQEHREIRFNKISYARNRFLYLASIFLIVTGLLFFSFFGELIWGKCRG
;
A
#
# COMPACT_ATOMS: atom_id res chain seq x y z
N MET A 1 7.15 -3.70 33.95
CA MET A 1 6.59 -3.98 32.62
C MET A 1 7.59 -4.87 31.92
N GLU A 2 7.14 -5.94 31.27
CA GLU A 2 8.00 -6.69 30.34
C GLU A 2 8.41 -5.74 29.20
N SER A 3 9.65 -5.82 28.71
CA SER A 3 10.09 -5.01 27.57
C SER A 3 9.29 -5.41 26.32
N ILE A 4 8.82 -4.43 25.55
CA ILE A 4 8.11 -4.68 24.30
C ILE A 4 9.16 -4.77 23.20
N VAL A 5 9.18 -5.87 22.45
CA VAL A 5 10.27 -6.17 21.52
C VAL A 5 9.80 -6.04 20.07
N LEU A 6 10.48 -5.18 19.29
CA LEU A 6 10.38 -5.15 17.83
C LEU A 6 11.57 -5.93 17.24
N ASP A 7 11.33 -7.19 16.89
CA ASP A 7 12.31 -8.07 16.24
C ASP A 7 12.08 -8.10 14.72
N TYR A 8 12.93 -7.40 13.96
CA TYR A 8 12.81 -7.31 12.51
C TYR A 8 13.00 -8.66 11.80
N LYS A 9 13.70 -9.63 12.41
CA LYS A 9 13.83 -10.96 11.82
C LYS A 9 12.49 -11.70 11.84
N LYS A 10 11.73 -11.56 12.92
CA LYS A 10 10.37 -12.13 13.01
C LYS A 10 9.41 -11.39 12.11
N TYR A 11 9.49 -10.07 12.08
CA TYR A 11 8.66 -9.24 11.20
C TYR A 11 8.87 -9.62 9.73
N ALA A 12 10.13 -9.75 9.28
CA ALA A 12 10.45 -10.22 7.94
C ALA A 12 9.94 -11.65 7.66
N ALA A 13 10.07 -12.57 8.62
CA ALA A 13 9.57 -13.94 8.47
C ALA A 13 8.04 -14.00 8.32
N ILE A 14 7.31 -13.21 9.11
CA ILE A 14 5.84 -13.10 9.03
C ILE A 14 5.43 -12.44 7.72
N SER A 15 6.14 -11.40 7.28
CA SER A 15 5.87 -10.77 5.98
C SER A 15 6.12 -11.73 4.80
N ARG A 16 7.20 -12.52 4.85
CA ARG A 16 7.50 -13.57 3.87
C ARG A 16 6.41 -14.62 3.84
N GLN A 17 5.95 -15.06 5.02
CA GLN A 17 4.84 -16.00 5.13
C GLN A 17 3.53 -15.41 4.57
N ALA A 18 3.21 -14.15 4.88
CA ALA A 18 2.02 -13.49 4.36
C ALA A 18 2.06 -13.33 2.84
N ALA A 19 3.23 -12.98 2.27
CA ALA A 19 3.42 -12.96 0.84
C ALA A 19 3.25 -14.35 0.21
N ALA A 20 3.86 -15.40 0.80
CA ALA A 20 3.76 -16.78 0.29
C ALA A 20 2.33 -17.34 0.38
N GLU A 21 1.64 -17.10 1.49
CA GLU A 21 0.24 -17.51 1.66
C GLU A 21 -0.73 -16.74 0.74
N GLY A 22 -0.33 -15.58 0.22
CA GLY A 22 -1.08 -14.81 -0.76
C GLY A 22 -0.87 -15.25 -2.21
N ILE A 23 0.16 -16.04 -2.52
CA ILE A 23 0.42 -16.55 -3.87
C ILE A 23 -0.69 -17.53 -4.27
N VAL A 24 -1.32 -17.28 -5.42
CA VAL A 24 -2.40 -18.12 -5.95
C VAL A 24 -1.87 -18.98 -7.09
N LEU A 25 -1.87 -20.30 -6.90
CA LEU A 25 -1.57 -21.28 -7.94
C LEU A 25 -2.84 -21.53 -8.77
N LEU A 26 -2.82 -21.17 -10.05
CA LEU A 26 -3.97 -21.30 -10.95
C LEU A 26 -3.93 -22.58 -11.78
N GLU A 27 -2.73 -23.02 -12.18
CA GLU A 27 -2.53 -24.23 -12.99
C GLU A 27 -1.30 -24.97 -12.47
N ASN A 28 -1.34 -26.30 -12.44
CA ASN A 28 -0.18 -27.15 -12.12
C ASN A 28 -0.28 -28.54 -12.79
N GLU A 29 -0.18 -28.54 -14.11
CA GLU A 29 -0.23 -29.74 -14.92
C GLU A 29 0.95 -30.68 -14.66
N LYS A 30 0.66 -31.99 -14.63
CA LYS A 30 1.62 -33.08 -14.40
C LYS A 30 2.45 -32.90 -13.12
N GLN A 31 1.94 -32.15 -12.14
CA GLN A 31 2.67 -31.81 -10.91
C GLN A 31 4.06 -31.21 -11.23
N THR A 32 4.09 -30.26 -12.17
CA THR A 32 5.33 -29.58 -12.57
C THR A 32 5.96 -28.85 -11.40
N LEU A 33 5.14 -28.21 -10.56
CA LEU A 33 5.52 -27.68 -9.27
C LEU A 33 5.17 -28.65 -8.13
N PRO A 34 5.98 -28.69 -7.05
CA PRO A 34 7.19 -27.89 -6.82
C PRO A 34 8.41 -28.34 -7.63
N LEU A 35 9.29 -27.40 -7.98
CA LEU A 35 10.58 -27.67 -8.61
C LEU A 35 11.60 -28.17 -7.59
N LYS A 36 12.34 -29.21 -7.97
CA LYS A 36 13.39 -29.79 -7.14
C LYS A 36 14.53 -28.79 -6.92
N LYS A 37 14.84 -28.45 -5.66
CA LYS A 37 16.00 -27.61 -5.31
C LYS A 37 17.30 -28.07 -5.99
N GLY A 38 18.08 -27.11 -6.47
CA GLY A 38 19.31 -27.33 -7.22
C GLY A 38 19.11 -27.83 -8.67
N SER A 39 17.87 -27.98 -9.16
CA SER A 39 17.64 -28.21 -10.58
C SER A 39 18.06 -27.01 -11.40
N ARG A 40 18.51 -27.25 -12.62
CA ARG A 40 18.81 -26.17 -13.57
C ARG A 40 17.54 -25.63 -14.21
N ILE A 41 17.35 -24.33 -14.20
CA ILE A 41 16.17 -23.67 -14.78
C ILE A 41 16.58 -22.47 -15.67
N ALA A 42 15.83 -22.25 -16.74
CA ALA A 42 15.93 -21.03 -17.53
C ALA A 42 14.97 -19.98 -16.95
N LEU A 43 15.51 -19.03 -16.17
CA LEU A 43 14.73 -17.89 -15.68
C LEU A 43 14.72 -16.78 -16.75
N LEU A 44 13.53 -16.47 -17.25
CA LEU A 44 13.27 -15.59 -18.39
C LEU A 44 12.32 -14.45 -18.00
N GLY A 45 12.33 -13.38 -18.80
CA GLY A 45 11.64 -12.12 -18.55
C GLY A 45 12.54 -11.12 -17.81
N ARG A 46 12.58 -9.86 -18.25
CA ARG A 46 13.49 -8.85 -17.67
C ARG A 46 13.20 -8.57 -16.20
N MET A 47 11.94 -8.76 -15.79
CA MET A 47 11.44 -8.38 -14.47
C MET A 47 11.92 -9.33 -13.36
N GLN A 48 12.67 -10.38 -13.71
CA GLN A 48 13.43 -11.15 -12.73
C GLN A 48 14.46 -10.27 -11.98
N PHE A 49 15.04 -9.27 -12.65
CA PHE A 49 16.01 -8.32 -12.06
C PHE A 49 15.32 -7.09 -11.47
N ASP A 50 14.25 -6.61 -12.11
CA ASP A 50 13.53 -5.40 -11.71
C ASP A 50 12.15 -5.72 -11.12
N THR A 51 12.12 -6.67 -10.19
CA THR A 51 10.88 -7.18 -9.59
C THR A 51 10.03 -6.05 -8.99
N TYR A 52 8.71 -6.06 -9.25
CA TYR A 52 7.80 -5.14 -8.58
C TYR A 52 7.45 -5.63 -7.18
N PHE A 53 7.71 -4.79 -6.18
CA PHE A 53 7.45 -5.09 -4.77
C PHE A 53 6.10 -4.52 -4.27
N THR A 54 5.63 -3.43 -4.90
CA THR A 54 4.33 -2.77 -4.65
C THR A 54 3.84 -2.04 -5.89
N GLY A 55 2.65 -1.44 -5.80
CA GLY A 55 2.16 -0.45 -6.76
C GLY A 55 2.94 0.86 -6.67
N THR A 56 2.49 1.85 -7.45
CA THR A 56 2.99 3.24 -7.49
C THR A 56 2.06 4.16 -6.71
N GLY A 57 2.52 5.36 -6.37
CA GLY A 57 1.73 6.35 -5.62
C GLY A 57 1.90 6.22 -4.10
N SER A 58 0.98 6.77 -3.31
CA SER A 58 1.19 6.94 -1.87
C SER A 58 1.40 5.62 -1.13
N GLY A 59 0.68 4.57 -1.55
CA GLY A 59 0.80 3.20 -1.06
C GLY A 59 1.98 2.40 -1.61
N GLY A 60 2.93 3.03 -2.32
CA GLY A 60 4.10 2.36 -2.93
C GLY A 60 5.44 3.07 -2.69
N LEU A 61 5.44 4.21 -1.99
CA LEU A 61 6.62 5.05 -1.78
C LEU A 61 7.32 4.77 -0.43
N VAL A 62 7.36 3.50 -0.01
CA VAL A 62 8.09 3.08 1.20
C VAL A 62 9.58 3.01 0.88
N HIS A 63 10.42 3.73 1.62
CA HIS A 63 11.87 3.59 1.51
C HIS A 63 12.30 2.35 2.29
N ASN A 64 12.69 1.30 1.58
CA ASN A 64 12.88 -0.02 2.18
C ASN A 64 14.34 -0.27 2.55
N PRO A 65 14.67 -0.78 3.77
CA PRO A 65 16.05 -1.11 4.12
C PRO A 65 16.66 -2.21 3.23
N TYR A 66 15.83 -3.08 2.65
CA TYR A 66 16.22 -4.07 1.65
C TYR A 66 15.01 -4.58 0.86
N VAL A 67 15.27 -5.08 -0.34
CA VAL A 67 14.32 -5.89 -1.11
C VAL A 67 15.03 -7.13 -1.62
N VAL A 68 14.28 -8.20 -1.88
CA VAL A 68 14.80 -9.43 -2.49
C VAL A 68 14.09 -9.68 -3.81
N THR A 69 14.82 -9.52 -4.90
CA THR A 69 14.31 -9.76 -6.27
C THR A 69 14.05 -11.24 -6.52
N ILE A 70 13.25 -11.54 -7.55
CA ILE A 70 13.01 -12.92 -8.01
C ILE A 70 14.34 -13.57 -8.41
N HIS A 71 15.18 -12.86 -9.17
CA HIS A 71 16.48 -13.38 -9.58
C HIS A 71 17.35 -13.73 -8.37
N GLU A 72 17.51 -12.83 -7.40
CA GLU A 72 18.33 -13.09 -6.21
C GLU A 72 17.86 -14.33 -5.45
N ALA A 73 16.57 -14.42 -5.15
CA ALA A 73 16.04 -15.52 -4.37
C ALA A 73 16.14 -16.87 -5.11
N LEU A 74 15.81 -16.90 -6.41
CA LEU A 74 15.87 -18.14 -7.18
C LEU A 74 17.31 -18.59 -7.46
N ASN A 75 18.26 -17.66 -7.59
CA ASN A 75 19.68 -17.97 -7.72
C ASN A 75 20.29 -18.61 -6.46
N GLU A 76 19.69 -18.41 -5.29
CA GLU A 76 20.14 -19.08 -4.06
C GLU A 76 19.71 -20.55 -3.99
N ILE A 77 18.64 -20.95 -4.68
CA ILE A 77 18.03 -22.28 -4.54
C ILE A 77 18.04 -23.14 -5.82
N TYR A 78 18.24 -22.54 -6.98
CA TYR A 78 18.32 -23.22 -8.28
C TYR A 78 19.62 -22.87 -9.01
N ASP A 79 20.02 -23.76 -9.93
CA ASP A 79 21.11 -23.51 -10.87
C ASP A 79 20.54 -22.71 -12.06
N LEU A 80 20.59 -21.38 -12.00
CA LEU A 80 20.05 -20.54 -13.08
C LEU A 80 20.91 -20.69 -14.34
N GLU A 81 20.27 -20.93 -15.48
CA GLU A 81 20.96 -21.16 -16.75
C GLU A 81 21.82 -19.92 -17.13
N PRO A 82 23.16 -20.04 -17.16
CA PRO A 82 24.04 -18.87 -17.22
C PRO A 82 23.92 -18.04 -18.52
N ILE A 83 23.60 -18.66 -19.65
CA ILE A 83 23.47 -17.94 -20.93
C ILE A 83 22.28 -16.99 -20.86
N SER A 84 21.12 -17.48 -20.40
CA SER A 84 19.92 -16.65 -20.25
C SER A 84 20.21 -15.47 -19.31
N GLN A 85 20.86 -15.73 -18.18
CA GLN A 85 21.21 -14.67 -17.21
C GLN A 85 22.14 -13.62 -17.81
N GLN A 86 23.16 -14.04 -18.56
CA GLN A 86 24.11 -13.11 -19.17
C GLN A 86 23.47 -12.30 -20.30
N LEU A 87 22.58 -12.89 -21.10
CA LEU A 87 21.85 -12.20 -22.16
C LEU A 87 21.01 -11.04 -21.59
N TYR A 88 20.21 -11.29 -20.55
CA TYR A 88 19.43 -10.23 -19.89
C TYR A 88 20.34 -9.16 -19.26
N LYS A 89 21.38 -9.54 -18.51
CA LYS A 89 22.31 -8.58 -17.89
C LYS A 89 22.98 -7.66 -18.90
N VAL A 90 23.39 -8.19 -20.06
CA VAL A 90 23.98 -7.38 -21.12
C VAL A 90 22.92 -6.45 -21.73
N TRP A 91 21.73 -6.96 -22.01
CA TRP A 91 20.65 -6.19 -22.63
C TRP A 91 20.16 -5.04 -21.74
N LEU A 92 20.07 -5.25 -20.43
CA LEU A 92 19.65 -4.25 -19.44
C LEU A 92 20.57 -3.03 -19.36
N ASN A 93 21.86 -3.15 -19.73
CA ASN A 93 22.77 -2.00 -19.78
C ASN A 93 22.32 -0.94 -20.80
N ASP A 94 21.72 -1.38 -21.91
CA ASP A 94 21.21 -0.50 -22.97
C ASP A 94 19.70 -0.24 -22.81
N HIS A 95 19.03 -0.93 -21.88
CA HIS A 95 17.58 -0.86 -21.61
C HIS A 95 17.32 -0.76 -20.11
N PRO A 96 17.76 0.35 -19.46
CA PRO A 96 17.52 0.54 -18.04
C PRO A 96 16.02 0.54 -17.72
N PHE A 97 15.68 0.31 -16.45
CA PHE A 97 14.30 0.43 -15.98
C PHE A 97 13.78 1.86 -16.21
N ASP A 98 12.63 1.98 -16.86
CA ASP A 98 11.95 3.26 -17.06
C ASP A 98 11.13 3.60 -15.82
N LYS A 99 11.63 4.55 -15.03
CA LYS A 99 10.97 5.07 -13.82
C LYS A 99 9.87 6.10 -14.13
N GLY A 100 9.82 6.62 -15.36
CA GLY A 100 9.04 7.78 -15.73
C GLY A 100 9.47 9.08 -15.03
N GLU A 101 8.97 10.22 -15.49
CA GLU A 101 9.29 11.54 -14.94
C GLU A 101 8.12 12.15 -14.15
N GLY A 102 8.13 11.97 -12.82
CA GLY A 102 7.18 12.61 -11.90
C GLY A 102 6.05 11.71 -11.40
N TRP A 103 4.92 12.29 -10.99
CA TRP A 103 3.78 11.57 -10.41
C TRP A 103 2.98 10.79 -11.47
N ALA A 104 2.71 9.51 -11.20
CA ALA A 104 1.94 8.61 -12.06
C ALA A 104 2.47 8.54 -13.52
N LYS A 105 3.78 8.74 -13.71
CA LYS A 105 4.46 8.69 -15.02
C LYS A 105 5.26 7.43 -15.27
N GLU A 106 5.53 6.63 -14.24
CA GLU A 106 6.11 5.31 -14.42
C GLU A 106 5.21 4.47 -15.36
N PRO A 107 5.75 3.86 -16.42
CA PRO A 107 5.00 2.94 -17.24
C PRO A 107 4.65 1.69 -16.42
N TRP A 108 3.44 1.19 -16.62
CA TRP A 108 2.91 0.05 -15.84
C TRP A 108 3.34 -1.31 -16.37
N ALA A 109 4.09 -1.31 -17.47
CA ALA A 109 4.81 -2.44 -18.02
C ALA A 109 6.12 -1.91 -18.61
N GLN A 110 7.20 -2.63 -18.37
CA GLN A 110 8.51 -2.33 -18.95
C GLN A 110 8.65 -3.01 -20.33
N VAL A 111 9.57 -2.51 -21.15
CA VAL A 111 9.90 -3.16 -22.42
C VAL A 111 10.57 -4.50 -22.13
N GLU A 112 10.11 -5.57 -22.78
CA GLU A 112 10.66 -6.92 -22.64
C GLU A 112 11.77 -7.19 -23.68
N MET A 113 12.76 -8.00 -23.30
CA MET A 113 13.83 -8.45 -24.19
C MET A 113 13.31 -9.45 -25.22
N LYS A 114 13.65 -9.23 -26.49
CA LYS A 114 13.39 -10.20 -27.56
C LYS A 114 14.45 -11.28 -27.56
N LEU A 115 14.04 -12.51 -27.32
CA LEU A 115 14.85 -13.70 -27.52
C LEU A 115 14.51 -14.34 -28.87
N ASP A 116 15.53 -14.61 -29.67
CA ASP A 116 15.37 -15.34 -30.94
C ASP A 116 15.41 -16.87 -30.74
N ASP A 117 15.05 -17.61 -31.79
CA ASP A 117 14.96 -19.07 -31.71
C ASP A 117 16.32 -19.72 -31.45
N GLU A 118 17.42 -19.16 -31.98
CA GLU A 118 18.77 -19.70 -31.81
C GLU A 118 19.24 -19.55 -30.36
N GLN A 119 18.97 -18.40 -29.74
CA GLN A 119 19.24 -18.15 -28.32
C GLN A 119 18.45 -19.10 -27.43
N LEU A 120 17.15 -19.30 -27.70
CA LEU A 120 16.32 -20.20 -26.91
C LEU A 120 16.67 -21.68 -27.13
N ASP A 121 17.02 -22.07 -28.36
CA ASP A 121 17.54 -23.43 -28.64
C ASP A 121 18.80 -23.71 -27.82
N LEU A 122 19.74 -22.76 -27.78
CA LEU A 122 20.97 -22.89 -27.01
C LEU A 122 20.71 -23.00 -25.50
N ILE A 123 19.77 -22.20 -24.95
CA ILE A 123 19.38 -22.29 -23.53
C ILE A 123 18.73 -23.65 -23.25
N ALA A 124 17.86 -24.12 -24.15
CA ALA A 124 17.14 -25.39 -24.02
C ALA A 124 18.05 -26.63 -24.13
N GLU A 125 19.27 -26.51 -24.68
CA GLU A 125 20.27 -27.60 -24.65
C GLU A 125 20.68 -28.00 -23.22
N TYR A 126 20.57 -27.07 -22.26
CA TYR A 126 21.06 -27.25 -20.89
C TYR A 126 19.95 -27.44 -19.85
N THR A 127 18.70 -27.10 -20.17
CA THR A 127 17.55 -27.32 -19.29
C THR A 127 16.25 -27.46 -20.08
N ASP A 128 15.35 -28.31 -19.59
CA ASP A 128 14.02 -28.51 -20.15
C ASP A 128 12.94 -27.68 -19.42
N THR A 129 13.33 -26.90 -18.41
CA THR A 129 12.43 -26.12 -17.54
C THR A 129 12.66 -24.63 -17.71
N ALA A 130 11.63 -23.91 -18.17
CA ALA A 130 11.60 -22.45 -18.20
C ALA A 130 10.67 -21.89 -17.12
N VAL A 131 11.13 -20.85 -16.45
CA VAL A 131 10.34 -20.01 -15.54
C VAL A 131 10.30 -18.61 -16.15
N VAL A 132 9.13 -18.14 -16.57
CA VAL A 132 8.95 -16.83 -17.21
C VAL A 132 8.27 -15.88 -16.23
N VAL A 133 8.86 -14.70 -16.02
CA VAL A 133 8.29 -13.63 -15.19
C VAL A 133 7.61 -12.60 -16.09
N ILE A 134 6.31 -12.38 -15.88
CA ILE A 134 5.56 -11.26 -16.46
C ILE A 134 5.13 -10.34 -15.32
N SER A 135 5.36 -9.04 -15.48
CA SER A 135 5.04 -8.09 -14.41
C SER A 135 4.21 -6.90 -14.86
N ARG A 136 3.42 -6.39 -13.92
CA ARG A 136 2.64 -5.16 -14.06
C ARG A 136 2.68 -4.39 -12.74
N THR A 137 2.76 -3.07 -12.81
CA THR A 137 2.43 -2.21 -11.68
C THR A 137 1.18 -1.41 -11.99
N ALA A 138 0.65 -0.72 -10.98
CA ALA A 138 -0.53 0.12 -11.07
C ALA A 138 -0.44 1.25 -10.04
N GLY A 139 -1.40 2.16 -9.98
CA GLY A 139 -1.37 3.22 -8.97
C GLY A 139 -2.41 4.29 -9.17
N GLU A 140 -2.22 5.38 -8.44
CA GLU A 140 -3.17 6.48 -8.35
C GLU A 140 -3.30 7.33 -9.63
N ASP A 141 -4.44 8.00 -9.77
CA ASP A 141 -4.77 9.00 -10.82
C ASP A 141 -4.83 8.47 -12.26
N LYS A 142 -4.62 7.18 -12.46
CA LYS A 142 -4.69 6.48 -13.75
C LYS A 142 -5.36 5.13 -13.53
N ASP A 143 -6.08 4.65 -14.53
CA ASP A 143 -6.61 3.29 -14.58
C ASP A 143 -5.83 2.45 -15.59
N HIS A 144 -5.92 1.12 -15.47
CA HIS A 144 -5.51 0.23 -16.55
C HIS A 144 -6.41 0.48 -17.76
N ASN A 145 -5.97 0.01 -18.92
CA ASN A 145 -6.74 0.15 -20.15
C ASN A 145 -6.79 -1.16 -20.93
N ASP A 146 -7.80 -1.23 -21.80
CA ASP A 146 -8.08 -2.30 -22.76
C ASP A 146 -7.07 -2.29 -23.92
N LYS A 147 -5.76 -2.36 -23.60
CA LYS A 147 -4.66 -2.43 -24.57
C LYS A 147 -3.52 -3.33 -24.09
N ALA A 148 -2.75 -3.80 -25.06
CA ALA A 148 -1.48 -4.49 -24.87
C ALA A 148 -0.49 -3.67 -24.02
N GLY A 149 0.19 -4.34 -23.09
CA GLY A 149 1.11 -3.70 -22.13
C GLY A 149 0.40 -3.02 -20.96
N SER A 150 -0.89 -3.28 -20.78
CA SER A 150 -1.67 -2.88 -19.60
C SER A 150 -2.42 -4.09 -19.07
N TYR A 151 -3.72 -4.22 -19.33
CA TYR A 151 -4.50 -5.41 -18.96
C TYR A 151 -4.11 -6.65 -19.78
N TYR A 152 -3.73 -6.45 -21.05
CA TYR A 152 -3.28 -7.53 -21.93
C TYR A 152 -1.76 -7.64 -21.96
N LEU A 153 -1.26 -8.84 -22.28
CA LEU A 153 0.13 -9.03 -22.68
C LEU A 153 0.46 -8.17 -23.90
N ASN A 154 1.70 -7.67 -23.95
CA ASN A 154 2.22 -7.07 -25.15
C ASN A 154 2.73 -8.15 -26.13
N LYS A 155 3.02 -7.73 -27.36
CA LYS A 155 3.43 -8.66 -28.43
C LYS A 155 4.70 -9.43 -28.08
N ASP A 156 5.65 -8.78 -27.43
CA ASP A 156 6.97 -9.35 -27.16
C ASP A 156 6.90 -10.34 -25.99
N GLU A 157 6.06 -10.08 -24.98
CA GLU A 157 5.72 -11.03 -23.91
C GLU A 157 5.02 -12.28 -24.44
N LEU A 158 4.02 -12.11 -25.32
CA LEU A 158 3.30 -13.23 -25.92
C LEU A 158 4.20 -14.06 -26.83
N ASP A 159 5.09 -13.42 -27.60
CA ASP A 159 6.11 -14.09 -28.42
C ASP A 159 7.08 -14.91 -27.55
N LEU A 160 7.56 -14.35 -26.44
CA LEU A 160 8.40 -15.05 -25.47
C LEU A 160 7.70 -16.30 -24.93
N LEU A 161 6.43 -16.21 -24.55
CA LEU A 161 5.67 -17.34 -24.03
C LEU A 161 5.46 -18.45 -25.07
N HIS A 162 5.09 -18.10 -26.30
CA HIS A 162 4.94 -19.09 -27.37
C HIS A 162 6.25 -19.80 -27.71
N LYS A 163 7.35 -19.04 -27.80
CA LYS A 163 8.67 -19.62 -28.06
C LYS A 163 9.13 -20.48 -26.89
N ALA A 164 9.01 -20.02 -25.66
CA ALA A 164 9.35 -20.81 -24.48
C ALA A 164 8.55 -22.12 -24.44
N ARG A 165 7.24 -22.07 -24.71
CA ARG A 165 6.42 -23.29 -24.79
C ARG A 165 6.93 -24.27 -25.85
N ALA A 166 7.37 -23.77 -27.00
CA ALA A 166 7.86 -24.62 -28.09
C ALA A 166 9.22 -25.28 -27.79
N LYS A 167 10.06 -24.66 -26.95
CA LYS A 167 11.43 -25.10 -26.68
C LYS A 167 11.60 -25.89 -25.37
N PHE A 168 10.80 -25.58 -24.35
CA PHE A 168 10.91 -26.20 -23.02
C PHE A 168 9.79 -27.21 -22.77
N SER A 169 10.11 -28.34 -22.12
CA SER A 169 9.14 -29.39 -21.79
C SER A 169 8.26 -28.99 -20.59
N LYS A 170 8.80 -28.15 -19.70
CA LYS A 170 8.12 -27.57 -18.54
C LYS A 170 8.16 -26.05 -18.64
N LEU A 171 6.99 -25.42 -18.67
CA LEU A 171 6.85 -23.97 -18.68
C LEU A 171 6.05 -23.51 -17.45
N VAL A 172 6.73 -22.79 -16.56
CA VAL A 172 6.15 -22.12 -15.39
C VAL A 172 6.07 -20.63 -15.67
N VAL A 173 4.93 -20.00 -15.40
CA VAL A 173 4.75 -18.55 -15.54
C VAL A 173 4.40 -17.93 -14.19
N LEU A 174 5.15 -16.89 -13.83
CA LEU A 174 4.95 -16.09 -12.63
C LEU A 174 4.41 -14.71 -13.03
N LEU A 175 3.23 -14.37 -12.53
CA LEU A 175 2.59 -13.07 -12.75
C LEU A 175 2.83 -12.17 -11.53
N ASN A 176 3.89 -11.35 -11.62
CA ASN A 176 4.24 -10.36 -10.60
C ASN A 176 3.49 -9.04 -10.87
N VAL A 177 2.20 -9.06 -10.54
CA VAL A 177 1.22 -8.03 -10.93
C VAL A 177 0.52 -7.43 -9.72
N GLY A 178 0.19 -6.14 -9.78
CA GLY A 178 -0.59 -5.49 -8.72
C GLY A 178 -2.09 -5.83 -8.76
N ASN A 179 -2.64 -6.08 -9.95
CA ASN A 179 -4.06 -6.30 -10.20
C ASN A 179 -4.26 -7.59 -11.02
N THR A 180 -5.50 -8.08 -11.08
CA THR A 180 -5.87 -9.10 -12.08
C THR A 180 -5.66 -8.58 -13.50
N MET A 181 -5.36 -9.49 -14.42
CA MET A 181 -5.08 -9.18 -15.82
C MET A 181 -5.70 -10.24 -16.75
N ASP A 182 -5.63 -10.02 -18.06
CA ASP A 182 -6.07 -11.01 -19.05
C ASP A 182 -5.23 -12.30 -18.95
N LEU A 183 -5.92 -13.44 -18.84
CA LEU A 183 -5.34 -14.79 -18.85
C LEU A 183 -5.85 -15.65 -20.02
N SER A 184 -6.62 -15.08 -20.95
CA SER A 184 -7.19 -15.83 -22.08
C SER A 184 -6.12 -16.35 -23.04
N TRP A 185 -4.96 -15.70 -23.12
CA TRP A 185 -3.79 -16.16 -23.87
C TRP A 185 -3.31 -17.57 -23.48
N ASN A 186 -3.59 -18.02 -22.25
CA ASN A 186 -3.16 -19.34 -21.78
C ASN A 186 -3.96 -20.49 -22.41
N VAL A 187 -5.13 -20.21 -23.02
CA VAL A 187 -5.87 -21.20 -23.82
C VAL A 187 -5.01 -21.74 -24.97
N ASP A 188 -4.19 -20.86 -25.55
CA ASP A 188 -3.31 -21.19 -26.67
C ASP A 188 -1.90 -21.61 -26.20
N VAL A 189 -1.33 -20.90 -25.24
CA VAL A 189 0.04 -21.17 -24.74
C VAL A 189 0.11 -22.48 -23.95
N LYS A 190 -0.88 -22.77 -23.10
CA LYS A 190 -0.95 -23.97 -22.25
C LYS A 190 0.32 -24.20 -21.44
N VAL A 191 0.58 -23.28 -20.51
CA VAL A 191 1.68 -23.39 -19.55
C VAL A 191 1.45 -24.60 -18.63
N ASP A 192 2.53 -25.22 -18.13
CA ASP A 192 2.39 -26.33 -17.18
C ASP A 192 2.10 -25.82 -15.76
N SER A 193 2.54 -24.61 -15.40
CA SER A 193 2.13 -23.97 -14.15
C SER A 193 1.97 -22.47 -14.29
N LEU A 194 0.92 -21.92 -13.66
CA LEU A 194 0.60 -20.50 -13.68
C LEU A 194 0.35 -20.00 -12.25
N LEU A 195 1.07 -18.96 -11.85
CA LEU A 195 0.96 -18.39 -10.50
C LEU A 195 0.73 -16.89 -10.57
N LEU A 196 -0.27 -16.40 -9.84
CA LEU A 196 -0.33 -15.00 -9.42
C LEU A 196 0.53 -14.86 -8.18
N VAL A 197 1.74 -14.32 -8.37
CA VAL A 197 2.70 -14.09 -7.27
C VAL A 197 2.56 -12.71 -6.65
N TRP A 198 1.69 -11.88 -7.24
CA TRP A 198 1.38 -10.52 -6.80
C TRP A 198 2.65 -9.66 -6.60
N GLN A 199 2.61 -8.76 -5.62
CA GLN A 199 3.70 -7.90 -5.18
C GLN A 199 3.80 -8.04 -3.64
N GLY A 200 4.82 -8.75 -3.18
CA GLY A 200 4.94 -9.26 -1.80
C GLY A 200 5.72 -8.36 -0.83
N GLY A 201 6.00 -7.10 -1.19
CA GLY A 201 6.86 -6.22 -0.39
C GLY A 201 8.32 -6.67 -0.39
N SER A 202 9.07 -6.40 0.69
CA SER A 202 10.52 -6.69 0.81
C SER A 202 10.88 -8.14 0.51
N GLU A 203 9.96 -9.07 0.79
CA GLU A 203 10.19 -10.52 0.77
C GLU A 203 9.63 -11.21 -0.48
N THR A 204 9.26 -10.45 -1.52
CA THR A 204 8.64 -10.98 -2.76
C THR A 204 9.39 -12.17 -3.35
N GLY A 205 10.70 -12.02 -3.64
CA GLY A 205 11.50 -13.11 -4.23
C GLY A 205 11.59 -14.34 -3.32
N ASN A 206 11.75 -14.12 -2.01
CA ASN A 206 11.86 -15.19 -1.01
C ASN A 206 10.56 -15.99 -0.87
N ALA A 207 9.41 -15.33 -0.88
CA ALA A 207 8.09 -15.98 -0.86
C ALA A 207 7.87 -16.84 -2.12
N ILE A 208 8.27 -16.33 -3.30
CA ILE A 208 8.22 -17.07 -4.55
C ILE A 208 9.13 -18.30 -4.49
N ALA A 209 10.35 -18.15 -3.98
CA ALA A 209 11.29 -19.25 -3.80
C ALA A 209 10.75 -20.35 -2.88
N ASP A 210 10.03 -19.99 -1.80
CA ASP A 210 9.40 -20.96 -0.90
C ASP A 210 8.34 -21.80 -1.61
N ILE A 211 7.47 -21.15 -2.38
CA ILE A 211 6.42 -21.83 -3.14
C ILE A 211 7.03 -22.72 -4.21
N LEU A 212 7.91 -22.18 -5.05
CA LEU A 212 8.48 -22.94 -6.18
C LEU A 212 9.29 -24.14 -5.70
N SER A 213 9.94 -24.05 -4.54
CA SER A 213 10.75 -25.15 -4.01
C SER A 213 9.96 -26.18 -3.20
N GLY A 214 8.69 -25.90 -2.89
CA GLY A 214 7.85 -26.76 -2.06
C GLY A 214 8.15 -26.69 -0.57
N GLU A 215 8.94 -25.70 -0.11
CA GLU A 215 9.09 -25.42 1.33
C GLU A 215 7.76 -24.96 1.93
N VAL A 216 6.99 -24.21 1.14
CA VAL A 216 5.61 -23.83 1.48
C VAL A 216 4.70 -24.31 0.35
N SER A 217 3.62 -24.99 0.71
CA SER A 217 2.55 -25.31 -0.25
C SER A 217 1.70 -24.07 -0.51
N PRO A 218 1.38 -23.75 -1.79
CA PRO A 218 0.46 -22.67 -2.10
C PRO A 218 -0.89 -22.90 -1.42
N SER A 219 -1.44 -21.81 -0.91
CA SER A 219 -2.71 -21.79 -0.18
C SER A 219 -3.43 -20.45 -0.33
N GLY A 220 -3.04 -19.66 -1.34
CA GLY A 220 -3.72 -18.43 -1.70
C GLY A 220 -4.92 -18.73 -2.60
N HIS A 221 -5.95 -17.91 -2.47
CA HIS A 221 -7.20 -18.01 -3.23
C HIS A 221 -7.51 -16.66 -3.90
N LEU A 222 -8.11 -16.71 -5.09
CA LEU A 222 -8.53 -15.51 -5.81
C LEU A 222 -9.55 -14.71 -4.99
N THR A 223 -9.31 -13.42 -4.83
CA THR A 223 -10.26 -12.48 -4.24
C THR A 223 -11.16 -11.82 -5.28
N ASP A 224 -10.93 -12.08 -6.57
CA ASP A 224 -11.68 -11.55 -7.70
C ASP A 224 -11.93 -12.65 -8.73
N THR A 225 -13.03 -12.54 -9.48
CA THR A 225 -13.30 -13.42 -10.61
C THR A 225 -12.45 -13.01 -11.83
N ILE A 226 -11.80 -13.97 -12.48
CA ILE A 226 -11.10 -13.76 -13.75
C ILE A 226 -11.95 -14.29 -14.90
N ALA A 227 -12.43 -13.38 -15.75
CA ALA A 227 -13.23 -13.72 -16.93
C ALA A 227 -12.37 -13.84 -18.20
N TYR A 228 -12.88 -14.55 -19.21
CA TYR A 228 -12.22 -14.68 -20.52
C TYR A 228 -12.17 -13.36 -21.30
N SER A 229 -13.17 -12.49 -21.13
CA SER A 229 -13.18 -11.17 -21.75
C SER A 229 -13.40 -10.08 -20.72
N LEU A 230 -12.66 -8.98 -20.89
CA LEU A 230 -12.90 -7.75 -20.16
C LEU A 230 -14.35 -7.24 -20.33
N LYS A 231 -14.97 -7.52 -21.47
CA LYS A 231 -16.36 -7.12 -21.78
C LYS A 231 -17.41 -7.89 -20.99
N ASP A 232 -17.05 -9.04 -20.41
CA ASP A 232 -17.99 -9.87 -19.67
C ASP A 232 -18.21 -9.32 -18.25
N TYR A 233 -17.34 -8.44 -17.76
CA TYR A 233 -17.51 -7.81 -16.45
C TYR A 233 -18.74 -6.90 -16.45
N PRO A 234 -19.60 -6.99 -15.42
CA PRO A 234 -20.92 -6.33 -15.42
C PRO A 234 -20.83 -4.80 -15.39
N ALA A 235 -19.70 -4.26 -14.91
CA ALA A 235 -19.43 -2.83 -14.88
C ALA A 235 -18.79 -2.28 -16.16
N TYR A 236 -18.48 -3.11 -17.18
CA TYR A 236 -17.71 -2.71 -18.36
C TYR A 236 -18.27 -1.46 -19.05
N ASP A 237 -19.58 -1.45 -19.35
CA ASP A 237 -20.25 -0.33 -20.02
C ASP A 237 -20.42 0.92 -19.12
N ASN A 238 -20.18 0.77 -17.81
CA ASN A 238 -20.36 1.81 -16.81
C ASN A 238 -19.08 2.07 -16.01
N PHE A 239 -17.92 1.91 -16.64
CA PHE A 239 -16.61 2.18 -16.07
C PHE A 239 -15.77 3.04 -17.04
N GLY A 240 -14.95 3.93 -16.49
CA GLY A 240 -14.06 4.82 -17.23
C GLY A 240 -14.71 6.14 -17.68
N ASP A 241 -15.99 6.39 -17.33
CA ASP A 241 -16.61 7.67 -17.68
C ASP A 241 -15.96 8.81 -16.88
N LYS A 242 -15.91 9.96 -17.54
CA LYS A 242 -15.18 11.13 -17.06
C LYS A 242 -16.00 11.97 -16.07
N ASP A 243 -17.33 11.85 -16.10
CA ASP A 243 -18.26 12.70 -15.37
C ASP A 243 -19.16 11.88 -14.41
N ARG A 244 -19.63 10.69 -14.79
CA ARG A 244 -20.50 9.84 -13.96
C ARG A 244 -20.48 8.37 -14.39
N ASN A 245 -20.52 7.47 -13.41
CA ASN A 245 -20.74 6.04 -13.63
C ASN A 245 -22.08 5.63 -13.02
N PHE A 246 -22.95 4.99 -13.80
CA PHE A 246 -24.17 4.38 -13.29
C PHE A 246 -23.85 2.95 -12.84
N TYR A 247 -24.01 2.65 -11.57
CA TYR A 247 -23.74 1.32 -11.02
C TYR A 247 -24.94 0.41 -11.31
N ALA A 248 -25.23 0.23 -12.61
CA ALA A 248 -26.37 -0.51 -13.13
C ALA A 248 -26.28 -2.01 -12.85
N GLU A 249 -25.07 -2.51 -12.56
CA GLU A 249 -24.88 -3.86 -12.05
C GLU A 249 -25.40 -4.06 -10.63
N ASP A 250 -25.62 -2.98 -9.86
CA ASP A 250 -26.20 -3.00 -8.51
C ASP A 250 -25.46 -3.98 -7.58
N ILE A 251 -26.15 -4.92 -6.92
CA ILE A 251 -25.49 -5.92 -6.06
C ILE A 251 -24.70 -6.99 -6.85
N TYR A 252 -24.84 -7.05 -8.17
CA TYR A 252 -24.21 -8.07 -9.02
C TYR A 252 -22.82 -7.61 -9.46
N VAL A 253 -21.92 -7.44 -8.49
CA VAL A 253 -20.50 -7.16 -8.71
C VAL A 253 -19.71 -8.47 -8.65
N GLY A 254 -18.79 -8.67 -9.59
CA GLY A 254 -17.90 -9.83 -9.59
C GLY A 254 -18.65 -11.16 -9.68
N TYR A 255 -18.30 -12.14 -8.85
CA TYR A 255 -18.92 -13.46 -8.84
C TYR A 255 -20.44 -13.41 -8.60
N ARG A 256 -20.96 -12.39 -7.90
CA ARG A 256 -22.42 -12.23 -7.73
C ARG A 256 -23.12 -12.10 -9.09
N TYR A 257 -22.46 -11.50 -10.08
CA TYR A 257 -22.95 -11.49 -11.46
C TYR A 257 -22.67 -12.81 -12.18
N PHE A 258 -21.40 -13.24 -12.23
CA PHE A 258 -21.02 -14.38 -13.05
C PHE A 258 -21.74 -15.67 -12.64
N GLU A 259 -21.85 -15.94 -11.35
CA GLU A 259 -22.54 -17.12 -10.81
C GLU A 259 -24.06 -17.06 -10.97
N THR A 260 -24.60 -15.87 -11.24
CA THR A 260 -26.04 -15.67 -11.41
C THR A 260 -26.44 -15.68 -12.88
N PHE A 261 -25.64 -15.07 -13.77
CA PHE A 261 -26.07 -14.77 -15.14
C PHE A 261 -25.18 -15.35 -16.24
N ASN A 262 -23.88 -15.54 -15.99
CA ASN A 262 -22.93 -15.85 -17.06
C ASN A 262 -21.74 -16.68 -16.58
N LYS A 263 -22.02 -17.90 -16.12
CA LYS A 263 -20.99 -18.82 -15.61
C LYS A 263 -19.94 -19.17 -16.66
N ALA A 264 -20.33 -19.26 -17.93
CA ALA A 264 -19.48 -19.67 -19.04
C ALA A 264 -18.39 -18.63 -19.38
N ALA A 265 -18.54 -17.38 -18.96
CA ALA A 265 -17.52 -16.34 -19.17
C ALA A 265 -16.36 -16.40 -18.17
N VAL A 266 -16.46 -17.22 -17.11
CA VAL A 266 -15.46 -17.33 -16.06
C VAL A 266 -14.34 -18.28 -16.48
N GLN A 267 -13.09 -17.79 -16.43
CA GLN A 267 -11.91 -18.62 -16.58
C GLN A 267 -11.46 -19.17 -15.23
N TYR A 268 -11.36 -18.32 -14.21
CA TYR A 268 -11.07 -18.73 -12.82
C TYR A 268 -12.09 -18.06 -11.87
N PRO A 269 -12.86 -18.85 -11.09
CA PRO A 269 -13.91 -18.31 -10.24
C PRO A 269 -13.35 -17.66 -8.97
N PHE A 270 -14.15 -16.78 -8.35
CA PHE A 270 -13.85 -16.24 -7.03
C PHE A 270 -13.59 -17.35 -6.01
N GLY A 271 -12.56 -17.17 -5.18
CA GLY A 271 -12.13 -18.15 -4.18
C GLY A 271 -11.27 -19.28 -4.72
N TYR A 272 -11.02 -19.37 -6.04
CA TYR A 272 -10.22 -20.44 -6.63
C TYR A 272 -8.73 -20.32 -6.29
N GLY A 273 -8.09 -21.44 -6.01
CA GLY A 273 -6.64 -21.53 -5.79
C GLY A 273 -6.23 -22.97 -5.51
N LEU A 274 -5.25 -23.47 -6.26
CA LEU A 274 -4.72 -24.82 -6.10
C LEU A 274 -3.70 -24.88 -4.94
N SER A 275 -3.49 -26.10 -4.45
CA SER A 275 -2.41 -26.44 -3.53
C SER A 275 -1.56 -27.59 -4.08
N TYR A 276 -0.45 -27.88 -3.41
CA TYR A 276 0.31 -29.12 -3.66
C TYR A 276 -0.33 -30.34 -2.99
N SER A 277 -1.36 -30.13 -2.16
CA SER A 277 -2.13 -31.19 -1.51
C SER A 277 -3.61 -31.09 -1.84
N ASP A 278 -4.35 -32.14 -1.50
CA ASP A 278 -5.80 -32.25 -1.68
C ASP A 278 -6.51 -32.22 -0.33
N PHE A 279 -7.73 -31.68 -0.28
CA PHE A 279 -8.48 -31.54 0.96
C PHE A 279 -9.90 -32.12 0.87
N GLU A 280 -10.37 -32.65 2.00
CA GLU A 280 -11.78 -33.01 2.21
C GLU A 280 -12.41 -32.03 3.19
N PHE A 281 -13.52 -31.41 2.79
CA PHE A 281 -14.34 -30.58 3.67
C PHE A 281 -15.62 -31.31 4.05
N LYS A 282 -15.79 -31.56 5.34
CA LYS A 282 -16.93 -32.30 5.87
C LYS A 282 -17.72 -31.44 6.85
N LEU A 283 -19.01 -31.29 6.59
CA LEU A 283 -19.92 -30.68 7.56
C LEU A 283 -20.09 -31.62 8.77
N ASN A 284 -19.67 -31.16 9.95
CA ASN A 284 -19.88 -31.87 11.21
C ASN A 284 -21.26 -31.54 11.80
N SER A 285 -21.63 -30.27 11.82
CA SER A 285 -22.95 -29.81 12.25
C SER A 285 -23.30 -28.47 11.61
N ALA A 286 -24.60 -28.24 11.38
CA ALA A 286 -25.17 -26.95 11.04
C ALA A 286 -26.52 -26.82 11.74
N GLU A 287 -26.77 -25.66 12.37
CA GLU A 287 -28.03 -25.36 13.03
C GLU A 287 -28.38 -23.89 12.84
N TYR A 288 -29.59 -23.64 12.36
CA TYR A 288 -30.20 -22.31 12.37
C TYR A 288 -31.19 -22.22 13.53
N ALA A 289 -30.88 -21.38 14.51
CA ALA A 289 -31.72 -21.17 15.68
C ALA A 289 -31.50 -19.77 16.26
N ASN A 290 -32.56 -19.19 16.84
CA ASN A 290 -32.51 -17.91 17.55
C ASN A 290 -31.88 -16.75 16.73
N GLY A 291 -32.11 -16.71 15.41
CA GLY A 291 -31.60 -15.65 14.53
C GLY A 291 -30.11 -15.75 14.19
N SER A 292 -29.50 -16.93 14.38
CA SER A 292 -28.15 -17.22 13.91
C SER A 292 -28.00 -18.63 13.34
N LEU A 293 -27.08 -18.74 12.38
CA LEU A 293 -26.64 -19.97 11.74
C LEU A 293 -25.26 -20.33 12.28
N ASN A 294 -25.15 -21.48 12.94
CA ASN A 294 -23.91 -22.00 13.49
C ASN A 294 -23.45 -23.21 12.68
N ILE A 295 -22.22 -23.20 12.19
CA ILE A 295 -21.67 -24.24 11.31
C ILE A 295 -20.34 -24.74 11.87
N GLN A 296 -20.12 -26.05 11.84
CA GLN A 296 -18.85 -26.68 12.16
C GLN A 296 -18.38 -27.53 10.96
N VAL A 297 -17.18 -27.24 10.48
CA VAL A 297 -16.57 -27.92 9.33
C VAL A 297 -15.29 -28.62 9.79
N ASN A 298 -15.18 -29.90 9.53
CA ASN A 298 -13.91 -30.62 9.62
C ASN A 298 -13.20 -30.54 8.27
N VAL A 299 -11.95 -30.08 8.30
CA VAL A 299 -11.07 -30.00 7.14
C VAL A 299 -9.97 -31.03 7.33
N LYS A 300 -9.79 -31.90 6.34
CA LYS A 300 -8.76 -32.93 6.37
C LYS A 300 -7.83 -32.78 5.17
N ASN A 301 -6.52 -32.84 5.42
CA ASN A 301 -5.54 -32.98 4.35
C ASN A 301 -5.50 -34.44 3.90
N THR A 302 -5.84 -34.68 2.64
CA THR A 302 -5.91 -36.01 2.02
C THR A 302 -4.82 -36.27 0.99
N GLY A 303 -4.06 -35.24 0.61
CA GLY A 303 -2.92 -35.35 -0.30
C GLY A 303 -1.59 -35.65 0.42
N ASP A 304 -0.49 -35.44 -0.30
CA ASP A 304 0.85 -35.88 0.09
C ASP A 304 1.73 -34.78 0.71
N PHE A 305 1.30 -33.51 0.69
CA PHE A 305 2.10 -32.38 1.14
C PHE A 305 1.48 -31.68 2.36
N PRO A 306 2.29 -31.24 3.35
CA PRO A 306 1.80 -30.33 4.37
C PRO A 306 1.28 -29.03 3.73
N ALA A 307 0.04 -28.67 4.03
CA ALA A 307 -0.61 -27.54 3.38
C ALA A 307 -1.74 -26.97 4.26
N LYS A 308 -2.20 -25.77 3.91
CA LYS A 308 -3.34 -25.09 4.52
C LYS A 308 -4.51 -25.09 3.55
N ALA A 309 -5.72 -25.10 4.08
CA ALA A 309 -6.96 -25.00 3.29
C ALA A 309 -7.88 -23.90 3.82
N VAL A 310 -8.77 -23.44 2.94
CA VAL A 310 -9.77 -22.41 3.24
C VAL A 310 -11.15 -22.96 2.86
N PRO A 311 -11.90 -23.57 3.80
CA PRO A 311 -13.32 -23.81 3.56
C PRO A 311 -14.08 -22.47 3.46
N GLN A 312 -14.83 -22.32 2.38
CA GLN A 312 -15.63 -21.13 2.09
C GLN A 312 -17.12 -21.47 2.18
N ILE A 313 -17.89 -20.64 2.91
CA ILE A 313 -19.32 -20.85 3.17
C ILE A 313 -20.12 -19.82 2.40
N TYR A 314 -21.01 -20.28 1.53
CA TYR A 314 -21.84 -19.43 0.69
C TYR A 314 -23.33 -19.61 0.99
N LEU A 315 -24.10 -18.53 0.85
CA LEU A 315 -25.56 -18.53 0.91
C LEU A 315 -26.17 -18.47 -0.49
N GLY A 316 -27.09 -19.39 -0.78
CA GLY A 316 -28.12 -19.24 -1.80
C GLY A 316 -29.45 -18.87 -1.16
N ALA A 317 -29.81 -17.58 -1.22
CA ALA A 317 -31.05 -17.07 -0.68
C ALA A 317 -32.24 -17.28 -1.65
N PRO A 318 -33.49 -17.34 -1.16
CA PRO A 318 -34.66 -17.33 -2.04
C PRO A 318 -34.71 -16.01 -2.83
N GLN A 319 -35.02 -16.10 -4.12
CA GLN A 319 -35.06 -14.94 -5.02
C GLN A 319 -36.01 -13.84 -4.51
N GLY A 320 -37.18 -14.23 -4.03
CA GLY A 320 -38.18 -13.28 -3.49
C GLY A 320 -38.60 -12.21 -4.50
N GLU A 321 -39.08 -11.09 -3.99
CA GLU A 321 -39.44 -9.90 -4.77
C GLU A 321 -38.22 -9.05 -5.12
N LEU A 322 -37.16 -9.11 -4.31
CA LEU A 322 -35.95 -8.30 -4.51
C LEU A 322 -35.04 -8.86 -5.60
N GLY A 323 -35.02 -10.18 -5.80
CA GLY A 323 -33.99 -10.86 -6.59
C GLY A 323 -32.66 -10.94 -5.81
N LYS A 324 -31.96 -12.06 -5.93
CA LYS A 324 -30.71 -12.35 -5.19
C LYS A 324 -29.64 -12.89 -6.12
N ALA A 325 -28.38 -12.62 -5.78
CA ALA A 325 -27.27 -13.36 -6.37
C ALA A 325 -27.42 -14.86 -6.03
N ALA A 326 -27.04 -15.73 -6.97
CA ALA A 326 -27.17 -17.17 -6.81
C ALA A 326 -26.38 -17.71 -5.60
N LYS A 327 -25.21 -17.11 -5.34
CA LYS A 327 -24.37 -17.36 -4.16
C LYS A 327 -23.80 -16.05 -3.64
N VAL A 328 -23.70 -15.91 -2.33
CA VAL A 328 -22.93 -14.85 -1.64
C VAL A 328 -22.08 -15.47 -0.54
N LEU A 329 -20.81 -15.06 -0.42
CA LEU A 329 -19.93 -15.50 0.66
C LEU A 329 -20.51 -15.01 2.00
N LEU A 330 -20.67 -15.93 2.96
CA LEU A 330 -21.06 -15.61 4.33
C LEU A 330 -19.82 -15.55 5.23
N ASP A 331 -18.96 -16.56 5.13
CA ASP A 331 -17.79 -16.66 6.00
C ASP A 331 -16.70 -17.58 5.43
N PHE A 332 -15.48 -17.43 5.93
CA PHE A 332 -14.32 -18.27 5.65
C PHE A 332 -13.34 -18.25 6.83
N ALA A 333 -12.54 -19.31 6.92
CA ALA A 333 -11.41 -19.40 7.84
C ALA A 333 -10.32 -20.27 7.21
N LYS A 334 -9.07 -20.01 7.56
CA LYS A 334 -7.92 -20.81 7.11
C LYS A 334 -7.45 -21.74 8.22
N THR A 335 -7.15 -22.99 7.86
CA THR A 335 -6.57 -23.95 8.79
C THR A 335 -5.15 -23.55 9.18
N GLU A 336 -4.66 -24.13 10.27
CA GLU A 336 -3.23 -24.31 10.48
C GLU A 336 -2.63 -25.20 9.39
N THR A 337 -1.30 -25.32 9.33
CA THR A 337 -0.65 -26.24 8.39
C THR A 337 -0.94 -27.67 8.81
N LEU A 338 -1.70 -28.39 7.97
CA LEU A 338 -2.07 -29.78 8.21
C LEU A 338 -1.07 -30.71 7.52
N ALA A 339 -0.48 -31.64 8.27
CA ALA A 339 0.27 -32.75 7.67
C ALA A 339 -0.68 -33.70 6.89
N PRO A 340 -0.15 -34.53 5.96
CA PRO A 340 -0.94 -35.57 5.30
C PRO A 340 -1.72 -36.44 6.30
N GLY A 341 -3.05 -36.49 6.14
CA GLY A 341 -3.97 -37.23 7.00
C GLY A 341 -4.44 -36.48 8.27
N GLU A 342 -3.87 -35.32 8.59
CA GLU A 342 -4.28 -34.47 9.72
C GLU A 342 -5.60 -33.75 9.42
N SER A 343 -6.32 -33.33 10.47
CA SER A 343 -7.58 -32.60 10.34
C SER A 343 -7.73 -31.53 11.41
N GLU A 344 -8.44 -30.45 11.05
CA GLU A 344 -8.82 -29.36 11.95
C GLU A 344 -10.33 -29.13 11.86
N GLU A 345 -10.95 -28.76 12.99
CA GLU A 345 -12.36 -28.33 13.03
C GLU A 345 -12.44 -26.81 13.12
N LEU A 346 -13.13 -26.20 12.15
CA LEU A 346 -13.40 -24.77 12.08
C LEU A 346 -14.87 -24.49 12.40
N LYS A 347 -15.13 -23.35 13.04
CA LYS A 347 -16.46 -22.97 13.55
C LYS A 347 -16.84 -21.59 13.06
N PHE A 348 -18.10 -21.46 12.64
CA PHE A 348 -18.65 -20.25 12.04
C PHE A 348 -19.97 -19.91 12.71
N SER A 349 -20.20 -18.61 12.92
CA SER A 349 -21.43 -18.06 13.49
C SER A 349 -21.87 -16.87 12.66
N ILE A 350 -23.01 -17.02 12.00
CA ILE A 350 -23.54 -16.09 11.00
C ILE A 350 -24.89 -15.60 11.49
N SER A 351 -25.09 -14.28 11.57
CA SER A 351 -26.34 -13.69 12.05
C SER A 351 -27.37 -13.55 10.93
N ASN A 352 -28.64 -13.32 11.31
CA ASN A 352 -29.67 -12.91 10.35
C ASN A 352 -29.28 -11.65 9.56
N TYR A 353 -28.51 -10.75 10.16
CA TYR A 353 -28.04 -9.52 9.52
C TYR A 353 -27.05 -9.82 8.38
N ASP A 354 -26.17 -10.79 8.57
CA ASP A 354 -25.18 -11.20 7.55
C ASP A 354 -25.85 -11.85 6.31
N MET A 355 -27.05 -12.40 6.47
CA MET A 355 -27.83 -13.02 5.40
C MET A 355 -28.89 -12.09 4.77
N ALA A 356 -29.09 -10.90 5.33
CA ALA A 356 -30.19 -10.01 4.94
C ALA A 356 -29.94 -9.27 3.61
N SER A 357 -31.02 -8.89 2.94
CA SER A 357 -31.00 -7.97 1.80
C SER A 357 -31.69 -6.66 2.16
N PHE A 358 -31.25 -5.56 1.55
CA PHE A 358 -31.82 -4.24 1.78
C PHE A 358 -32.92 -3.92 0.76
N ASP A 359 -34.16 -3.72 1.23
CA ASP A 359 -35.27 -3.31 0.38
C ASP A 359 -35.32 -1.78 0.23
N ASP A 360 -34.64 -1.24 -0.78
CA ASP A 360 -34.73 0.19 -1.14
C ASP A 360 -36.03 0.55 -1.90
N SER A 361 -36.72 -0.46 -2.43
CA SER A 361 -37.86 -0.32 -3.33
C SER A 361 -39.22 -0.31 -2.63
N GLY A 362 -39.30 -0.94 -1.46
CA GLY A 362 -40.53 -1.23 -0.74
C GLY A 362 -41.32 -2.41 -1.30
N LYS A 363 -40.76 -3.19 -2.24
CA LYS A 363 -41.45 -4.33 -2.87
C LYS A 363 -41.80 -5.43 -1.88
N THR A 364 -41.05 -5.55 -0.78
CA THR A 364 -41.33 -6.51 0.28
C THR A 364 -42.42 -6.03 1.26
N GLY A 365 -42.88 -4.78 1.11
CA GLY A 365 -43.74 -4.09 2.08
C GLY A 365 -42.96 -3.33 3.17
N HIS A 366 -41.62 -3.42 3.18
CA HIS A 366 -40.75 -2.86 4.21
C HIS A 366 -39.65 -1.99 3.59
N LYS A 367 -40.04 -0.84 3.01
CA LYS A 367 -39.09 0.09 2.39
C LYS A 367 -38.03 0.56 3.40
N ASN A 368 -36.78 0.61 2.95
CA ASN A 368 -35.59 0.98 3.71
C ASN A 368 -35.31 0.05 4.90
N ALA A 369 -35.49 -1.26 4.73
CA ALA A 369 -35.20 -2.24 5.77
C ALA A 369 -34.27 -3.34 5.26
N TYR A 370 -33.42 -3.86 6.15
CA TYR A 370 -32.82 -5.17 5.97
C TYR A 370 -33.86 -6.25 6.28
N VAL A 371 -34.07 -7.16 5.34
CA VAL A 371 -35.09 -8.21 5.40
C VAL A 371 -34.53 -9.57 5.00
N LEU A 372 -35.09 -10.61 5.59
CA LEU A 372 -34.99 -11.99 5.12
C LEU A 372 -36.35 -12.37 4.53
N GLU A 373 -36.43 -12.54 3.21
CA GLU A 373 -37.68 -12.91 2.55
C GLU A 373 -38.04 -14.36 2.81
N ALA A 374 -39.34 -14.67 2.83
CA ALA A 374 -39.80 -16.06 3.02
C ALA A 374 -39.25 -17.00 1.94
N GLY A 375 -38.94 -18.23 2.32
CA GLY A 375 -38.44 -19.26 1.42
C GLY A 375 -37.27 -20.05 1.99
N GLN A 376 -36.67 -20.86 1.13
CA GLN A 376 -35.58 -21.75 1.49
C GLN A 376 -34.22 -21.07 1.33
N TYR A 377 -33.44 -21.05 2.41
CA TYR A 377 -32.06 -20.59 2.46
C TYR A 377 -31.14 -21.81 2.39
N ARG A 378 -30.25 -21.83 1.40
CA ARG A 378 -29.31 -22.94 1.14
C ARG A 378 -27.90 -22.53 1.48
N ILE A 379 -27.18 -23.40 2.17
CA ILE A 379 -25.79 -23.18 2.57
C ILE A 379 -24.90 -24.10 1.77
N TYR A 380 -23.92 -23.51 1.11
CA TYR A 380 -22.93 -24.21 0.29
C TYR A 380 -21.57 -24.15 0.96
N LEU A 381 -20.84 -25.26 0.92
CA LEU A 381 -19.47 -25.39 1.42
C LEU A 381 -18.57 -25.89 0.30
N GLY A 382 -17.40 -25.27 0.12
CA GLY A 382 -16.46 -25.68 -0.91
C GLY A 382 -15.11 -24.97 -0.85
N GLU A 383 -14.28 -25.29 -1.82
CA GLU A 383 -12.95 -24.68 -2.05
C GLU A 383 -13.04 -23.31 -2.71
N ASP A 384 -14.10 -23.08 -3.49
CA ASP A 384 -14.40 -21.82 -4.14
C ASP A 384 -15.90 -21.74 -4.46
N VAL A 385 -16.33 -20.63 -5.06
CA VAL A 385 -17.76 -20.40 -5.33
C VAL A 385 -18.37 -21.41 -6.32
N ARG A 386 -17.56 -21.92 -7.26
CA ARG A 386 -17.98 -22.90 -8.27
C ARG A 386 -17.96 -24.32 -7.71
N HIS A 387 -16.88 -24.69 -7.02
CA HIS A 387 -16.66 -26.00 -6.42
C HIS A 387 -17.20 -26.07 -4.98
N SER A 388 -18.40 -25.55 -4.76
CA SER A 388 -19.12 -25.65 -3.49
C SER A 388 -20.44 -26.40 -3.65
N GLN A 389 -20.74 -27.23 -2.65
CA GLN A 389 -21.90 -28.13 -2.63
C GLN A 389 -22.86 -27.71 -1.54
N GLU A 390 -24.16 -27.89 -1.77
CA GLU A 390 -25.18 -27.66 -0.73
C GLU A 390 -24.98 -28.67 0.41
N VAL A 391 -24.77 -28.17 1.62
CA VAL A 391 -24.52 -28.99 2.82
C VAL A 391 -25.60 -28.85 3.89
N PHE A 392 -26.37 -27.77 3.84
CA PHE A 392 -27.45 -27.50 4.80
C PHE A 392 -28.49 -26.56 4.17
N ALA A 393 -29.74 -26.65 4.61
CA ALA A 393 -30.78 -25.71 4.24
C ALA A 393 -31.78 -25.53 5.39
N PHE A 394 -32.40 -24.35 5.45
CA PHE A 394 -33.49 -24.05 6.37
C PHE A 394 -34.53 -23.17 5.68
N ASP A 395 -35.76 -23.19 6.19
CA ASP A 395 -36.89 -22.45 5.62
C ASP A 395 -37.35 -21.34 6.58
N LEU A 396 -37.64 -20.17 6.02
CA LEU A 396 -38.40 -19.13 6.70
C LEU A 396 -39.82 -19.09 6.14
N GLU A 397 -40.81 -19.38 6.98
CA GLU A 397 -42.22 -19.39 6.56
C GLU A 397 -42.75 -18.00 6.16
N LYS A 398 -42.17 -16.95 6.75
CA LYS A 398 -42.57 -15.56 6.56
C LYS A 398 -41.34 -14.68 6.47
N LEU A 399 -41.52 -13.52 5.83
CA LEU A 399 -40.51 -12.49 5.83
C LEU A 399 -40.21 -12.05 7.27
N GLU A 400 -38.93 -11.90 7.58
CA GLU A 400 -38.45 -11.29 8.81
C GLU A 400 -37.82 -9.93 8.51
N VAL A 401 -38.25 -8.90 9.24
CA VAL A 401 -37.59 -7.59 9.23
C VAL A 401 -36.44 -7.65 10.23
N VAL A 402 -35.21 -7.62 9.73
CA VAL A 402 -34.00 -7.68 10.55
C VAL A 402 -33.71 -6.31 11.16
N GLU A 403 -33.79 -5.26 10.35
CA GLU A 403 -33.54 -3.89 10.80
C GLU A 403 -34.31 -2.90 9.93
N GLN A 404 -35.17 -2.08 10.53
CA GLN A 404 -35.86 -0.99 9.84
C GLN A 404 -35.02 0.29 9.91
N LEU A 405 -34.72 0.87 8.76
CA LEU A 405 -33.92 2.09 8.61
C LEU A 405 -34.72 3.18 7.87
N GLU A 406 -34.04 4.26 7.48
CA GLU A 406 -34.59 5.38 6.70
C GLU A 406 -33.97 5.42 5.29
N GLU A 407 -34.60 6.18 4.39
CA GLU A 407 -34.11 6.38 3.01
C GLU A 407 -32.81 7.20 3.05
N VAL A 408 -31.67 6.59 2.72
CA VAL A 408 -30.36 7.24 2.68
C VAL A 408 -29.62 6.87 1.40
N LEU A 409 -28.81 7.80 0.89
CA LEU A 409 -28.04 7.65 -0.34
C LEU A 409 -28.88 7.23 -1.56
N ALA A 410 -30.19 7.48 -1.55
CA ALA A 410 -31.01 7.26 -2.73
C ALA A 410 -30.53 8.16 -3.88
N PRO A 411 -30.42 7.63 -5.11
CA PRO A 411 -29.89 8.38 -6.24
C PRO A 411 -30.81 9.53 -6.65
N VAL A 412 -30.20 10.62 -7.11
CA VAL A 412 -30.92 11.80 -7.65
C VAL A 412 -31.11 11.72 -9.17
N HIS A 413 -30.42 10.80 -9.81
CA HIS A 413 -30.52 10.52 -11.24
C HIS A 413 -31.28 9.21 -11.44
N HIS A 414 -32.21 9.20 -12.39
CA HIS A 414 -32.89 7.99 -12.82
C HIS A 414 -31.94 7.08 -13.61
N PHE A 415 -31.94 5.79 -13.28
CA PHE A 415 -31.33 4.73 -14.08
C PHE A 415 -32.02 3.40 -13.74
N SER A 416 -31.80 2.40 -14.58
CA SER A 416 -32.30 1.04 -14.36
C SER A 416 -31.14 0.13 -13.93
N ARG A 417 -31.43 -0.86 -13.09
CA ARG A 417 -30.46 -1.82 -12.56
C ARG A 417 -30.76 -3.26 -12.99
N LEU A 418 -29.74 -4.11 -12.99
CA LEU A 418 -29.87 -5.55 -13.22
C LEU A 418 -30.80 -6.21 -12.18
N LYS A 419 -31.61 -7.16 -12.67
CA LYS A 419 -32.45 -8.04 -11.85
C LYS A 419 -32.54 -9.44 -12.48
N PRO A 420 -32.44 -10.52 -11.68
CA PRO A 420 -32.71 -11.89 -12.12
C PRO A 420 -34.14 -12.05 -12.67
N GLY A 421 -34.23 -12.64 -13.86
CA GLY A 421 -35.48 -13.08 -14.48
C GLY A 421 -35.75 -14.56 -14.24
N GLU A 422 -36.19 -15.27 -15.28
CA GLU A 422 -36.40 -16.72 -15.25
C GLU A 422 -35.07 -17.48 -15.19
N PHE A 423 -35.07 -18.62 -14.48
CA PHE A 423 -33.91 -19.51 -14.36
C PHE A 423 -33.96 -20.59 -15.45
N GLU A 424 -32.97 -20.59 -16.34
CA GLU A 424 -32.83 -21.53 -17.46
C GLU A 424 -31.33 -21.86 -17.67
N ASP A 425 -31.03 -23.10 -18.06
CA ASP A 425 -29.65 -23.53 -18.39
C ASP A 425 -28.59 -23.13 -17.34
N ASP A 426 -28.91 -23.35 -16.07
CA ASP A 426 -28.07 -23.04 -14.90
C ASP A 426 -27.74 -21.54 -14.71
N ASN A 427 -28.46 -20.64 -15.38
CA ASN A 427 -28.33 -19.19 -15.21
C ASN A 427 -29.71 -18.53 -15.04
N PHE A 428 -29.73 -17.35 -14.42
CA PHE A 428 -30.88 -16.46 -14.53
C PHE A 428 -30.76 -15.63 -15.80
N SER A 429 -31.88 -15.42 -16.48
CA SER A 429 -31.96 -14.41 -17.54
C SER A 429 -31.79 -13.01 -16.94
N ILE A 430 -31.17 -12.12 -17.72
CA ILE A 430 -30.97 -10.72 -17.33
C ILE A 430 -32.26 -9.94 -17.62
N THR A 431 -32.80 -9.30 -16.58
CA THR A 431 -33.85 -8.27 -16.70
C THR A 431 -33.38 -6.97 -16.04
N TYR A 432 -34.17 -5.91 -16.18
CA TYR A 432 -33.88 -4.61 -15.57
C TYR A 432 -35.10 -4.05 -14.84
N GLU A 433 -34.86 -3.31 -13.76
CA GLU A 433 -35.87 -2.55 -13.04
C GLU A 433 -35.38 -1.12 -12.76
N ASP A 434 -36.29 -0.16 -12.67
CA ASP A 434 -35.93 1.23 -12.33
C ASP A 434 -35.50 1.35 -10.87
N VAL A 435 -34.42 2.09 -10.63
CA VAL A 435 -33.92 2.35 -9.28
C VAL A 435 -34.75 3.47 -8.63
N PRO A 436 -35.25 3.28 -7.39
CA PRO A 436 -35.97 4.32 -6.67
C PRO A 436 -35.10 5.57 -6.49
N THR A 437 -35.59 6.70 -6.98
CA THR A 437 -34.90 7.99 -6.79
C THR A 437 -35.26 8.61 -5.44
N LYS A 438 -34.38 9.47 -4.93
CA LYS A 438 -34.54 10.21 -3.68
C LYS A 438 -35.91 10.90 -3.58
N THR A 439 -36.62 10.63 -2.49
CA THR A 439 -37.94 11.19 -2.18
C THR A 439 -37.92 12.21 -1.05
N ILE A 440 -36.91 12.14 -0.18
CA ILE A 440 -36.73 13.10 0.92
C ILE A 440 -35.92 14.34 0.49
N ALA A 441 -36.16 15.46 1.17
CA ALA A 441 -35.37 16.67 0.96
C ALA A 441 -33.90 16.45 1.38
N GLU A 442 -32.95 17.02 0.63
CA GLU A 442 -31.51 16.87 0.89
C GLU A 442 -31.09 17.28 2.32
N LYS A 443 -31.79 18.25 2.91
CA LYS A 443 -31.50 18.74 4.27
C LYS A 443 -32.20 17.95 5.39
N TYR A 444 -33.04 16.97 5.06
CA TYR A 444 -33.92 16.30 6.02
C TYR A 444 -33.20 15.78 7.26
N PHE A 445 -32.15 14.96 7.07
CA PHE A 445 -31.39 14.41 8.19
C PHE A 445 -30.62 15.48 8.95
N ALA A 446 -30.16 16.50 8.25
CA ALA A 446 -29.38 17.55 8.86
C ALA A 446 -30.24 18.48 9.72
N GLU A 447 -31.47 18.77 9.29
CA GLU A 447 -32.48 19.49 10.10
C GLU A 447 -32.88 18.68 11.34
N LYS A 448 -33.11 17.37 11.21
CA LYS A 448 -33.35 16.47 12.36
C LYS A 448 -32.18 16.45 13.35
N GLU A 449 -30.96 16.40 12.84
CA GLU A 449 -29.77 16.36 13.68
C GLU A 449 -29.55 17.70 14.40
N ASP A 450 -29.82 18.82 13.73
CA ASP A 450 -29.78 20.16 14.32
C ASP A 450 -30.72 20.30 15.53
N GLU A 451 -31.88 19.62 15.50
CA GLU A 451 -32.84 19.57 16.62
C GLU A 451 -32.31 18.75 17.81
N LYS A 452 -31.57 17.66 17.56
CA LYS A 452 -31.00 16.78 18.60
C LYS A 452 -29.82 17.40 19.34
N LEU A 453 -29.09 18.32 18.71
CA LEU A 453 -27.94 18.97 19.32
C LEU A 453 -28.38 19.91 20.46
N SER A 454 -28.62 19.33 21.63
CA SER A 454 -28.94 20.03 22.88
C SER A 454 -27.66 20.20 23.68
N VAL A 455 -27.02 21.36 23.55
CA VAL A 455 -26.39 22.17 24.61
C VAL A 455 -25.57 23.27 23.91
N GLU A 456 -25.99 24.52 24.07
CA GLU A 456 -25.06 25.64 24.03
C GLU A 456 -24.53 25.79 25.45
N PHE A 457 -23.26 25.48 25.70
CA PHE A 457 -22.60 26.12 26.83
C PHE A 457 -22.26 27.55 26.35
N GLU A 458 -22.85 28.55 27.00
CA GLU A 458 -22.59 29.97 26.71
C GLU A 458 -21.08 30.23 26.77
N ASN A 459 -20.60 31.04 25.82
CA ASN A 459 -19.21 31.45 25.74
C ASN A 459 -18.88 32.22 27.03
N ASN A 460 -18.12 31.63 27.97
CA ASN A 460 -17.57 32.35 29.12
C ASN A 460 -16.42 33.28 28.68
N SER A 461 -16.63 34.08 27.63
CA SER A 461 -15.63 34.92 26.99
C SER A 461 -15.17 36.10 27.84
N SER A 462 -15.82 36.36 28.99
CA SER A 462 -15.41 37.43 29.90
C SER A 462 -14.12 37.13 30.68
N ASP A 463 -13.68 35.86 30.74
CA ASP A 463 -12.52 35.44 31.55
C ASP A 463 -11.27 35.01 30.75
N TYR A 464 -11.33 34.98 29.40
CA TYR A 464 -10.23 34.51 28.53
C TYR A 464 -8.96 35.39 28.58
N GLN A 465 -8.99 36.52 29.30
CA GLN A 465 -7.83 37.38 29.52
C GLN A 465 -6.76 36.74 30.44
N ASN A 466 -7.06 35.60 31.07
CA ASN A 466 -6.08 34.77 31.79
C ASN A 466 -5.98 33.39 31.10
N LYS A 467 -4.75 32.87 30.97
CA LYS A 467 -4.33 31.58 30.36
C LYS A 467 -5.37 30.44 30.35
N ASN A 468 -5.29 29.55 29.34
CA ASN A 468 -6.03 28.26 29.26
C ASN A 468 -6.19 27.63 30.65
N LYS A 469 -7.43 27.54 31.14
CA LYS A 469 -7.71 27.19 32.53
C LYS A 469 -7.70 25.67 32.75
N TYR A 470 -7.92 24.90 31.68
CA TYR A 470 -7.93 23.45 31.70
C TYR A 470 -6.92 22.87 30.72
N GLU A 471 -6.08 21.96 31.20
CA GLU A 471 -5.13 21.21 30.38
C GLU A 471 -5.81 19.96 29.80
N PHE A 472 -5.44 19.57 28.57
CA PHE A 472 -5.98 18.38 27.90
C PHE A 472 -5.71 17.09 28.70
N SER A 473 -4.61 17.04 29.44
CA SER A 473 -4.27 15.94 30.35
C SER A 473 -5.33 15.72 31.42
N GLN A 474 -6.05 16.77 31.86
CA GLN A 474 -7.13 16.63 32.84
C GLN A 474 -8.33 15.87 32.25
N TYR A 475 -8.64 16.08 30.97
CA TYR A 475 -9.66 15.30 30.26
C TYR A 475 -9.23 13.84 30.03
N VAL A 476 -7.95 13.65 29.68
CA VAL A 476 -7.36 12.32 29.52
C VAL A 476 -7.47 11.53 30.83
N ASN A 477 -7.04 12.14 31.94
CA ASN A 477 -7.05 11.55 33.28
C ASN A 477 -8.46 11.38 33.87
N GLY A 478 -9.50 11.91 33.22
CA GLY A 478 -10.89 11.85 33.70
C GLY A 478 -11.19 12.80 34.87
N GLU A 479 -10.35 13.81 35.09
CA GLU A 479 -10.57 14.87 36.11
C GLU A 479 -11.69 15.82 35.69
N ILE A 480 -11.85 16.02 34.38
CA ILE A 480 -12.93 16.79 33.74
C ILE A 480 -13.47 16.03 32.54
N ASP A 481 -14.71 16.32 32.14
CA ASP A 481 -15.27 15.82 30.89
C ASP A 481 -14.81 16.65 29.67
N VAL A 482 -15.05 16.12 28.47
CA VAL A 482 -14.65 16.77 27.21
C VAL A 482 -15.34 18.11 27.03
N ASP A 483 -16.58 18.25 27.51
CA ASP A 483 -17.36 19.47 27.37
C ASP A 483 -16.83 20.61 28.23
N THR A 484 -16.40 20.29 29.46
CA THR A 484 -15.72 21.21 30.36
C THR A 484 -14.41 21.69 29.74
N TYR A 485 -13.61 20.79 29.17
CA TYR A 485 -12.39 21.16 28.46
C TYR A 485 -12.68 22.04 27.23
N LEU A 486 -13.67 21.70 26.41
CA LEU A 486 -14.02 22.46 25.20
C LEU A 486 -14.68 23.81 25.52
N SER A 487 -15.31 23.96 26.69
CA SER A 487 -16.01 25.19 27.08
C SER A 487 -15.11 26.43 27.15
N GLN A 488 -13.80 26.23 27.31
CA GLN A 488 -12.83 27.33 27.39
C GLN A 488 -12.53 28.01 26.05
N PHE A 489 -12.86 27.37 24.92
CA PHE A 489 -12.46 27.88 23.60
C PHE A 489 -13.56 28.73 22.91
N PRO A 490 -13.19 29.89 22.35
CA PRO A 490 -14.05 30.67 21.46
C PRO A 490 -14.57 29.85 20.26
N THR A 491 -15.77 30.16 19.77
CA THR A 491 -16.42 29.39 18.68
C THR A 491 -15.57 29.34 17.41
N GLU A 492 -14.91 30.44 17.07
CA GLU A 492 -14.09 30.52 15.86
C GLU A 492 -12.83 29.66 15.90
N ASP A 493 -12.33 29.31 17.10
CA ASP A 493 -11.14 28.48 17.24
C ASP A 493 -11.40 27.02 16.85
N PHE A 494 -12.63 26.53 17.00
CA PHE A 494 -12.99 25.19 16.51
C PHE A 494 -12.90 25.04 14.99
N ILE A 495 -13.00 26.15 14.23
CA ILE A 495 -12.74 26.10 12.78
C ILE A 495 -11.26 25.76 12.51
N LYS A 496 -10.35 26.23 13.39
CA LYS A 496 -8.92 25.91 13.31
C LYS A 496 -8.67 24.44 13.69
N LEU A 497 -9.41 23.90 14.66
CA LEU A 497 -9.32 22.49 15.04
C LEU A 497 -9.68 21.54 13.88
N SER A 498 -10.62 21.93 13.03
CA SER A 498 -11.00 21.19 11.82
C SER A 498 -9.98 21.28 10.67
N ARG A 499 -8.82 21.93 10.86
CA ARG A 499 -7.75 21.99 9.85
C ARG A 499 -6.60 21.07 10.24
N GLY A 500 -6.47 19.95 9.54
CA GLY A 500 -5.23 19.17 9.58
C GLY A 500 -4.11 19.91 8.86
N ILE A 501 -2.86 19.71 9.29
CA ILE A 501 -1.67 20.35 8.74
C ILE A 501 -0.82 19.37 7.92
N GLY A 502 -0.14 19.85 6.88
CA GLY A 502 0.74 19.04 6.04
C GLY A 502 0.93 19.57 4.61
N MET A 503 1.62 18.84 3.72
CA MET A 503 2.39 17.62 4.03
C MET A 503 3.71 17.93 4.75
N SER A 504 4.29 16.94 5.42
CA SER A 504 5.51 17.05 6.24
C SER A 504 5.46 18.20 7.26
N PRO A 505 4.41 18.27 8.12
CA PRO A 505 4.26 19.36 9.07
C PRO A 505 5.34 19.31 10.16
N ALA A 506 5.72 20.49 10.67
CA ALA A 506 6.61 20.58 11.82
C ALA A 506 5.91 20.07 13.10
N GLY A 507 6.68 19.52 14.03
CA GLY A 507 6.18 19.04 15.34
C GLY A 507 5.79 17.57 15.38
N VAL A 508 5.88 16.87 14.25
CA VAL A 508 5.75 15.40 14.14
C VAL A 508 6.96 14.84 13.37
N THR A 509 6.99 13.52 13.17
CA THR A 509 8.01 12.85 12.35
C THR A 509 8.08 13.47 10.96
N ALA A 510 9.30 13.75 10.49
CA ALA A 510 9.49 14.36 9.18
C ALA A 510 9.06 13.40 8.06
N GLY A 511 8.63 13.96 6.92
CA GLY A 511 8.24 13.17 5.76
C GLY A 511 6.86 12.50 5.83
N VAL A 512 6.12 12.64 6.93
CA VAL A 512 4.76 12.08 7.07
C VAL A 512 3.71 12.93 6.34
N ALA A 513 2.59 12.30 5.99
CA ALA A 513 1.56 12.90 5.14
C ALA A 513 0.83 14.09 5.77
N GLY A 514 0.63 14.10 7.09
CA GLY A 514 -0.02 15.20 7.78
C GLY A 514 -0.15 14.98 9.29
N ALA A 515 -0.79 15.93 9.97
CA ALA A 515 -1.13 15.81 11.38
C ALA A 515 -2.41 16.58 11.74
N PHE A 516 -3.08 16.19 12.81
CA PHE A 516 -4.25 16.89 13.36
C PHE A 516 -4.23 16.93 14.89
N GLY A 517 -5.27 17.51 15.52
CA GLY A 517 -5.36 17.68 16.97
C GLY A 517 -4.83 19.06 17.38
N GLY A 518 -3.76 19.09 18.19
CA GLY A 518 -3.10 20.30 18.68
C GLY A 518 -2.36 21.12 17.61
N ALA A 519 -2.87 21.19 16.37
CA ALA A 519 -2.22 21.86 15.24
C ALA A 519 -2.34 23.38 15.28
N ALA A 520 -3.40 23.92 15.88
CA ALA A 520 -3.53 25.35 16.12
C ALA A 520 -2.98 25.71 17.50
N LYS A 521 -2.31 26.87 17.60
CA LYS A 521 -1.60 27.30 18.81
C LYS A 521 -2.48 27.24 20.07
N VAL A 522 -3.75 27.62 19.96
CA VAL A 522 -4.68 27.64 21.10
C VAL A 522 -4.88 26.26 21.75
N PHE A 523 -4.97 25.20 20.95
CA PHE A 523 -5.11 23.82 21.44
C PHE A 523 -3.76 23.25 21.89
N ALA A 524 -2.68 23.56 21.17
CA ALA A 524 -1.31 23.21 21.59
C ALA A 524 -0.96 23.80 22.97
N ASP A 525 -1.28 25.08 23.19
CA ASP A 525 -1.07 25.80 24.46
C ASP A 525 -1.94 25.26 25.61
N SER A 526 -2.93 24.41 25.32
CA SER A 526 -3.74 23.69 26.32
C SER A 526 -3.30 22.24 26.53
N GLY A 527 -2.15 21.85 25.96
CA GLY A 527 -1.58 20.51 26.09
C GLY A 527 -2.18 19.44 25.17
N MET A 528 -3.02 19.80 24.19
CA MET A 528 -3.50 18.84 23.19
C MET A 528 -2.34 18.44 22.25
N PRO A 529 -2.05 17.14 22.09
CA PRO A 529 -0.96 16.66 21.23
C PRO A 529 -1.31 16.76 19.73
N LEU A 530 -0.29 16.66 18.89
CA LEU A 530 -0.45 16.36 17.47
C LEU A 530 -0.56 14.85 17.27
N VAL A 531 -1.49 14.44 16.41
CA VAL A 531 -1.63 13.06 15.90
C VAL A 531 -0.98 13.02 14.52
N ALA A 532 0.11 12.28 14.38
CA ALA A 532 0.85 12.15 13.12
C ALA A 532 0.24 11.07 12.22
N CYS A 533 0.04 11.40 10.95
CA CYS A 533 -0.55 10.53 9.92
C CYS A 533 0.46 10.25 8.81
N ALA A 534 0.70 8.98 8.49
CA ALA A 534 1.57 8.57 7.39
C ALA A 534 0.88 7.57 6.45
N ASP A 535 1.11 7.71 5.14
CA ASP A 535 0.89 6.59 4.22
C ASP A 535 1.85 5.44 4.57
N GLY A 536 1.64 4.20 4.13
CA GLY A 536 0.46 3.69 3.45
C GLY A 536 0.21 2.21 3.80
N PRO A 537 -0.78 1.57 3.18
CA PRO A 537 -1.16 0.19 3.48
C PRO A 537 0.01 -0.81 3.40
N SER A 538 0.99 -0.60 2.51
CA SER A 538 2.13 -1.51 2.35
C SER A 538 3.36 -1.17 3.23
N GLY A 539 3.22 -0.29 4.24
CA GLY A 539 4.33 0.16 5.09
C GLY A 539 4.45 1.68 5.16
N ILE A 540 5.33 2.18 6.03
CA ILE A 540 5.40 3.62 6.35
C ILE A 540 6.14 4.39 5.24
N ARG A 541 5.47 5.35 4.62
CA ARG A 541 6.04 6.36 3.73
C ARG A 541 6.53 7.55 4.57
N MET A 542 7.81 7.85 4.45
CA MET A 542 8.43 9.03 5.02
C MET A 542 9.26 9.74 3.95
N ASP A 543 8.74 10.84 3.41
CA ASP A 543 9.34 11.60 2.30
C ASP A 543 10.69 12.28 2.65
N ASP A 544 11.17 12.14 3.88
CA ASP A 544 12.50 12.57 4.30
C ASP A 544 13.60 11.52 3.99
N GLY A 545 13.22 10.37 3.41
CA GLY A 545 14.12 9.28 3.08
C GLY A 545 14.33 8.27 4.21
N SER A 546 13.63 8.44 5.34
CA SER A 546 13.68 7.49 6.44
C SER A 546 13.17 6.12 6.00
N MET A 547 13.87 5.08 6.42
CA MET A 547 13.60 3.71 6.00
C MET A 547 12.52 3.05 6.87
N ALA A 548 11.63 2.28 6.26
CA ALA A 548 10.62 1.46 6.92
C ALA A 548 10.43 0.13 6.20
N PHE A 549 9.93 -0.87 6.91
CA PHE A 549 9.65 -2.18 6.35
C PHE A 549 8.45 -2.13 5.38
N GLN A 550 8.57 -2.80 4.23
CA GLN A 550 7.53 -2.85 3.22
C GLN A 550 6.86 -4.23 3.20
N VAL A 551 5.56 -4.27 3.48
CA VAL A 551 4.75 -5.48 3.46
C VAL A 551 4.08 -5.69 2.10
N ALA A 552 3.49 -6.88 1.90
CA ALA A 552 2.76 -7.20 0.68
C ALA A 552 1.56 -6.28 0.43
N ILE A 553 1.17 -6.14 -0.84
CA ILE A 553 0.02 -5.33 -1.24
C ILE A 553 -1.30 -5.90 -0.71
N GLY A 554 -2.35 -5.07 -0.65
CA GLY A 554 -3.67 -5.45 -0.13
C GLY A 554 -4.25 -6.70 -0.81
N THR A 555 -4.17 -6.79 -2.14
CA THR A 555 -4.73 -7.93 -2.89
C THR A 555 -4.02 -9.24 -2.54
N ALA A 556 -2.69 -9.23 -2.36
CA ALA A 556 -1.92 -10.40 -1.94
C ALA A 556 -2.30 -10.83 -0.51
N LEU A 557 -2.40 -9.85 0.39
CA LEU A 557 -2.79 -10.09 1.78
C LEU A 557 -4.22 -10.64 1.90
N ALA A 558 -5.14 -10.18 1.07
CA ALA A 558 -6.50 -10.70 1.01
C ALA A 558 -6.57 -12.09 0.37
N SER A 559 -5.75 -12.34 -0.67
CA SER A 559 -5.63 -13.66 -1.30
C SER A 559 -5.14 -14.75 -0.34
N SER A 560 -4.54 -14.37 0.79
CA SER A 560 -4.21 -15.34 1.84
C SER A 560 -5.43 -15.96 2.52
N PHE A 561 -6.59 -15.28 2.52
CA PHE A 561 -7.78 -15.63 3.32
C PHE A 561 -7.44 -15.93 4.80
N ASN A 562 -6.39 -15.30 5.32
CA ASN A 562 -5.86 -15.56 6.66
C ASN A 562 -5.89 -14.28 7.52
N THR A 563 -6.99 -14.09 8.25
CA THR A 563 -7.18 -12.95 9.15
C THR A 563 -6.19 -12.97 10.33
N LYS A 564 -5.83 -14.15 10.85
CA LYS A 564 -4.86 -14.28 11.96
C LYS A 564 -3.49 -13.75 11.54
N LEU A 565 -3.00 -14.18 10.36
CA LEU A 565 -1.70 -13.76 9.83
C LEU A 565 -1.68 -12.26 9.48
N ASN A 566 -2.76 -11.74 8.90
CA ASN A 566 -2.90 -10.30 8.63
C ASN A 566 -2.83 -9.47 9.91
N LYS A 567 -3.53 -9.91 10.97
CA LYS A 567 -3.49 -9.26 12.27
C LYS A 567 -2.08 -9.25 12.83
N GLU A 568 -1.41 -10.41 12.89
CA GLU A 568 -0.05 -10.52 13.41
C GLU A 568 0.95 -9.65 12.64
N LEU A 569 0.87 -9.62 11.32
CA LEU A 569 1.70 -8.75 10.48
C LEU A 569 1.50 -7.27 10.84
N TYR A 570 0.25 -6.84 11.02
CA TYR A 570 -0.07 -5.45 11.36
C TYR A 570 0.19 -5.10 12.84
N GLU A 571 0.31 -6.09 13.73
CA GLU A 571 0.87 -5.86 15.07
C GLU A 571 2.35 -5.43 14.97
N TYR A 572 3.14 -6.08 14.12
CA TYR A 572 4.54 -5.68 13.89
C TYR A 572 4.65 -4.32 13.18
N LEU A 573 3.81 -4.06 12.18
CA LEU A 573 3.73 -2.75 11.55
C LEU A 573 3.32 -1.67 12.57
N GLY A 574 2.38 -1.97 13.46
CA GLY A 574 1.99 -1.10 14.56
C GLY A 574 3.17 -0.75 15.49
N LEU A 575 4.00 -1.73 15.86
CA LEU A 575 5.23 -1.48 16.62
C LEU A 575 6.21 -0.58 15.87
N GLU A 576 6.41 -0.80 14.57
CA GLU A 576 7.27 0.04 13.74
C GLU A 576 6.73 1.48 13.60
N ILE A 577 5.41 1.63 13.50
CA ILE A 577 4.74 2.94 13.51
C ILE A 577 5.01 3.68 14.83
N ARG A 578 4.92 2.98 15.97
CA ARG A 578 5.25 3.54 17.28
C ARG A 578 6.73 3.89 17.41
N LYS A 579 7.64 3.04 16.91
CA LYS A 579 9.09 3.34 16.82
C LYS A 579 9.32 4.67 16.09
N ASN A 580 8.58 4.90 15.00
CA ASN A 580 8.70 6.11 14.19
C ASN A 580 7.85 7.30 14.69
N LYS A 581 7.26 7.20 15.90
CA LYS A 581 6.45 8.28 16.52
C LYS A 581 5.29 8.74 15.63
N ILE A 582 4.68 7.78 14.94
CA ILE A 582 3.50 7.99 14.12
C ILE A 582 2.29 7.40 14.87
N ASP A 583 1.12 8.00 14.67
CA ASP A 583 -0.07 7.69 15.44
C ASP A 583 -1.18 7.07 14.59
N SER A 584 -1.20 7.38 13.29
CA SER A 584 -2.15 6.83 12.35
C SER A 584 -1.53 6.42 11.02
N LEU A 585 -1.81 5.18 10.62
CA LEU A 585 -1.54 4.70 9.28
C LEU A 585 -2.71 5.07 8.38
N LEU A 586 -2.43 5.64 7.21
CA LEU A 586 -3.43 5.91 6.18
C LEU A 586 -3.73 4.63 5.39
N GLY A 587 -4.32 3.67 6.09
CA GLY A 587 -4.75 2.37 5.59
C GLY A 587 -5.48 1.59 6.69
N PRO A 588 -6.15 0.49 6.33
CA PRO A 588 -6.19 -0.13 5.00
C PRO A 588 -6.98 0.64 3.93
N GLY A 589 -6.55 0.48 2.67
CA GLY A 589 -7.39 0.76 1.50
C GLY A 589 -8.38 -0.40 1.31
N MET A 590 -9.68 -0.12 1.21
CA MET A 590 -10.72 -1.16 1.25
C MET A 590 -11.93 -0.85 0.35
N ASN A 591 -11.71 -0.13 -0.75
CA ASN A 591 -12.72 0.02 -1.78
C ASN A 591 -12.93 -1.33 -2.52
N ILE A 592 -14.16 -1.62 -2.93
CA ILE A 592 -14.49 -2.84 -3.69
C ILE A 592 -13.81 -2.84 -5.07
N HIS A 593 -13.31 -3.99 -5.51
CA HIS A 593 -12.85 -4.20 -6.89
C HIS A 593 -14.05 -4.29 -7.84
N ARG A 594 -14.66 -3.13 -8.14
CA ARG A 594 -15.83 -3.06 -9.02
C ARG A 594 -15.50 -3.48 -10.46
N HIS A 595 -14.29 -3.18 -10.91
CA HIS A 595 -13.82 -3.47 -12.25
C HIS A 595 -12.32 -3.74 -12.22
N PRO A 596 -11.81 -4.72 -12.99
CA PRO A 596 -10.39 -5.10 -12.97
C PRO A 596 -9.45 -3.99 -13.45
N LEU A 597 -9.95 -3.00 -14.20
CA LEU A 597 -9.12 -1.90 -14.68
C LEU A 597 -8.83 -0.79 -13.65
N CYS A 598 -9.48 -0.79 -12.47
CA CYS A 598 -9.22 0.24 -11.47
C CYS A 598 -7.73 0.25 -11.06
N GLY A 599 -7.08 1.41 -11.18
CA GLY A 599 -5.64 1.53 -10.96
C GLY A 599 -5.16 1.20 -9.54
N ARG A 600 -6.03 1.28 -8.54
CA ARG A 600 -5.70 1.07 -7.12
C ARG A 600 -6.19 -0.26 -6.54
N ASN A 601 -6.67 -1.19 -7.36
CA ASN A 601 -7.07 -2.52 -6.83
C ASN A 601 -5.93 -3.18 -6.03
N PHE A 602 -4.67 -2.98 -6.41
CA PHE A 602 -3.52 -3.55 -5.70
C PHE A 602 -3.50 -3.28 -4.19
N GLU A 603 -3.90 -2.08 -3.75
CA GLU A 603 -3.92 -1.72 -2.32
C GLU A 603 -5.26 -2.02 -1.64
N TYR A 604 -6.27 -2.42 -2.41
CA TYR A 604 -7.57 -2.90 -1.95
C TYR A 604 -7.57 -4.43 -1.84
N PHE A 605 -8.71 -5.03 -1.51
CA PHE A 605 -8.78 -6.43 -1.10
C PHE A 605 -9.49 -7.35 -2.10
N SER A 606 -10.72 -7.02 -2.49
CA SER A 606 -11.61 -7.96 -3.17
C SER A 606 -12.82 -7.28 -3.83
N GLU A 607 -13.42 -7.96 -4.80
CA GLU A 607 -14.77 -7.72 -5.28
C GLU A 607 -15.86 -8.03 -4.22
N ASP A 608 -15.51 -8.79 -3.17
CA ASP A 608 -16.42 -9.23 -2.12
C ASP A 608 -16.31 -8.40 -0.83
N PRO A 609 -17.44 -7.89 -0.28
CA PRO A 609 -17.43 -7.09 0.93
C PRO A 609 -17.05 -7.86 2.21
N ILE A 610 -17.24 -9.18 2.29
CA ILE A 610 -16.89 -9.98 3.48
C ILE A 610 -15.38 -10.17 3.54
N VAL A 611 -14.73 -10.52 2.42
CA VAL A 611 -13.26 -10.55 2.35
C VAL A 611 -12.68 -9.19 2.70
N THR A 612 -13.18 -8.13 2.06
CA THR A 612 -12.74 -6.74 2.34
C THR A 612 -12.92 -6.35 3.81
N GLY A 613 -14.06 -6.65 4.41
CA GLY A 613 -14.36 -6.33 5.81
C GLY A 613 -13.49 -7.11 6.80
N LYS A 614 -13.37 -8.43 6.62
CA LYS A 614 -12.62 -9.31 7.54
C LYS A 614 -11.12 -9.06 7.50
N ILE A 615 -10.54 -8.88 6.31
CA ILE A 615 -9.11 -8.57 6.17
C ILE A 615 -8.83 -7.16 6.68
N GLY A 616 -9.67 -6.18 6.34
CA GLY A 616 -9.53 -4.81 6.86
C GLY A 616 -9.61 -4.74 8.39
N LEU A 617 -10.56 -5.47 9.00
CA LEU A 617 -10.69 -5.54 10.46
C LEU A 617 -9.45 -6.16 11.10
N ALA A 618 -8.93 -7.26 10.57
CA ALA A 618 -7.73 -7.91 11.11
C ALA A 618 -6.53 -6.94 11.15
N GLN A 619 -6.34 -6.15 10.11
CA GLN A 619 -5.27 -5.16 10.03
C GLN A 619 -5.48 -4.01 11.04
N VAL A 620 -6.72 -3.52 11.18
CA VAL A 620 -7.06 -2.48 12.17
C VAL A 620 -6.85 -2.98 13.60
N GLU A 621 -7.26 -4.22 13.92
CA GLU A 621 -7.02 -4.83 15.24
C GLU A 621 -5.53 -4.95 15.56
N GLY A 622 -4.71 -5.33 14.58
CA GLY A 622 -3.26 -5.42 14.74
C GLY A 622 -2.63 -4.07 15.10
N LEU A 623 -3.05 -2.99 14.42
CA LEU A 623 -2.61 -1.63 14.73
C LEU A 623 -3.12 -1.16 16.10
N ARG A 624 -4.39 -1.43 16.43
CA ARG A 624 -5.01 -0.95 17.67
C ARG A 624 -4.38 -1.54 18.92
N LYS A 625 -3.83 -2.76 18.85
CA LYS A 625 -3.04 -3.34 19.94
C LYS A 625 -1.91 -2.43 20.45
N TRP A 626 -1.36 -1.60 19.58
CA TRP A 626 -0.27 -0.67 19.90
C TRP A 626 -0.71 0.80 19.89
N ASN A 627 -2.01 1.05 20.08
CA ASN A 627 -2.62 2.38 20.08
C ASN A 627 -2.40 3.16 18.78
N VAL A 628 -2.19 2.46 17.66
CA VAL A 628 -2.12 3.06 16.33
C VAL A 628 -3.51 3.03 15.71
N ALA A 629 -3.95 4.16 15.16
CA ALA A 629 -5.19 4.23 14.40
C ALA A 629 -4.95 3.79 12.95
N GLY A 630 -5.58 2.70 12.51
CA GLY A 630 -5.79 2.45 11.09
C GLY A 630 -6.86 3.40 10.55
N THR A 631 -6.49 4.29 9.63
CA THR A 631 -7.44 5.16 8.92
C THR A 631 -7.97 4.40 7.70
N ILE A 632 -9.12 3.75 7.86
CA ILE A 632 -9.75 2.99 6.76
C ILE A 632 -10.18 3.94 5.62
N LYS A 633 -9.86 3.58 4.37
CA LYS A 633 -10.02 4.45 3.20
C LYS A 633 -10.42 3.71 1.93
N HIS A 634 -11.03 4.33 0.93
CA HIS A 634 -11.55 5.71 0.89
C HIS A 634 -13.06 5.65 0.98
N PHE A 635 -13.64 6.26 2.01
CA PHE A 635 -15.07 6.22 2.33
C PHE A 635 -15.84 7.25 1.47
N ALA A 636 -16.52 6.88 0.40
CA ALA A 636 -16.71 5.55 -0.17
C ALA A 636 -16.71 5.63 -1.71
N PHE A 637 -16.84 4.48 -2.39
CA PHE A 637 -17.05 4.38 -3.85
C PHE A 637 -15.93 4.90 -4.76
N ASN A 638 -14.69 5.00 -4.25
CA ASN A 638 -13.52 5.33 -5.06
C ASN A 638 -13.01 4.10 -5.83
N ASN A 639 -13.81 3.63 -6.79
CA ASN A 639 -13.53 2.40 -7.55
C ASN A 639 -13.01 2.69 -8.97
N GLN A 640 -12.63 3.94 -9.27
CA GLN A 640 -12.07 4.39 -10.56
C GLN A 640 -11.13 5.57 -10.28
N GLU A 641 -9.91 5.51 -10.82
CA GLU A 641 -8.91 6.55 -10.58
C GLU A 641 -8.99 7.69 -11.62
N PHE A 642 -9.33 7.37 -12.86
CA PHE A 642 -9.50 8.37 -13.91
C PHE A 642 -10.58 9.37 -13.50
N ARG A 643 -10.16 10.63 -13.32
CA ARG A 643 -11.00 11.74 -12.84
C ARG A 643 -11.68 11.50 -11.50
N ARG A 644 -11.06 10.74 -10.57
CA ARG A 644 -11.52 10.51 -9.18
C ARG A 644 -11.94 11.76 -8.40
N ASN A 645 -11.40 12.92 -8.76
CA ASN A 645 -11.76 14.23 -8.19
C ASN A 645 -13.13 14.79 -8.63
N PHE A 646 -13.84 14.10 -9.53
CA PHE A 646 -15.05 14.62 -10.18
C PHE A 646 -16.07 13.56 -10.58
N VAL A 647 -15.63 12.34 -10.95
CA VAL A 647 -16.52 11.29 -11.45
C VAL A 647 -17.54 10.91 -10.39
N ASP A 648 -18.83 11.04 -10.70
CA ASP A 648 -19.92 10.78 -9.76
C ASP A 648 -20.31 9.30 -9.78
N ALA A 649 -20.31 8.66 -8.61
CA ALA A 649 -20.84 7.31 -8.45
C ALA A 649 -22.36 7.39 -8.28
N ILE A 650 -23.11 7.01 -9.32
CA ILE A 650 -24.58 6.96 -9.28
C ILE A 650 -25.00 5.54 -8.91
N VAL A 651 -25.46 5.37 -7.67
CA VAL A 651 -25.65 4.06 -7.03
C VAL A 651 -26.98 3.98 -6.30
N SER A 652 -27.60 2.81 -6.28
CA SER A 652 -28.80 2.54 -5.49
C SER A 652 -28.49 2.46 -3.99
N SER A 653 -29.49 2.66 -3.13
CA SER A 653 -29.32 2.46 -1.69
C SER A 653 -29.03 1.00 -1.34
N ARG A 654 -29.59 0.05 -2.11
CA ARG A 654 -29.32 -1.39 -1.93
C ARG A 654 -27.85 -1.73 -2.18
N ALA A 655 -27.32 -1.40 -3.35
CA ALA A 655 -25.93 -1.69 -3.69
C ALA A 655 -24.95 -0.93 -2.79
N ALA A 656 -25.27 0.32 -2.43
CA ALA A 656 -24.50 1.08 -1.46
C ALA A 656 -24.33 0.30 -0.15
N ARG A 657 -25.41 -0.22 0.41
CA ARG A 657 -25.43 -0.91 1.72
C ARG A 657 -24.88 -2.34 1.66
N GLU A 658 -25.23 -3.11 0.63
CA GLU A 658 -24.86 -4.53 0.55
C GLU A 658 -23.43 -4.74 0.02
N ILE A 659 -22.88 -3.81 -0.76
CA ILE A 659 -21.57 -3.98 -1.42
C ILE A 659 -20.55 -2.94 -0.92
N TYR A 660 -20.72 -1.68 -1.28
CA TYR A 660 -19.62 -0.70 -1.19
C TYR A 660 -19.38 -0.16 0.23
N LEU A 661 -20.40 -0.18 1.08
CA LEU A 661 -20.32 0.28 2.46
C LEU A 661 -20.14 -0.89 3.45
N LYS A 662 -20.47 -2.12 3.05
CA LYS A 662 -20.50 -3.29 3.94
C LYS A 662 -19.14 -3.60 4.56
N GLY A 663 -18.05 -3.48 3.79
CA GLY A 663 -16.70 -3.66 4.32
C GLY A 663 -16.37 -2.64 5.42
N PHE A 664 -16.70 -1.36 5.22
CA PHE A 664 -16.52 -0.31 6.23
C PHE A 664 -17.41 -0.55 7.46
N GLU A 665 -18.66 -0.94 7.24
CA GLU A 665 -19.61 -1.28 8.31
C GLU A 665 -19.05 -2.36 9.22
N HIS A 666 -18.47 -3.41 8.65
CA HIS A 666 -17.87 -4.52 9.39
C HIS A 666 -16.78 -4.04 10.36
N VAL A 667 -15.91 -3.13 9.90
CA VAL A 667 -14.81 -2.58 10.72
C VAL A 667 -15.32 -1.56 11.74
N VAL A 668 -16.35 -0.78 11.41
CA VAL A 668 -16.93 0.21 12.33
C VAL A 668 -17.69 -0.48 13.47
N ARG A 669 -18.54 -1.46 13.14
CA ARG A 669 -19.39 -2.15 14.13
C ARG A 669 -18.60 -3.05 15.08
N SER A 670 -17.34 -3.38 14.78
CA SER A 670 -16.47 -4.07 15.73
C SER A 670 -16.07 -3.19 16.93
N GLY A 671 -16.14 -1.85 16.78
CA GLY A 671 -15.69 -0.88 17.78
C GLY A 671 -14.20 -0.52 17.71
N GLU A 672 -13.46 -1.13 16.79
CA GLU A 672 -11.99 -0.95 16.69
C GLU A 672 -11.58 0.27 15.85
N ALA A 673 -12.45 0.73 14.94
CA ALA A 673 -12.17 1.86 14.06
C ALA A 673 -12.09 3.18 14.85
N LEU A 674 -10.93 3.86 14.77
CA LEU A 674 -10.76 5.23 15.29
C LEU A 674 -10.82 6.32 14.22
N SER A 675 -10.51 5.98 12.98
CA SER A 675 -10.28 6.96 11.93
C SER A 675 -10.75 6.45 10.58
N ILE A 676 -11.40 7.33 9.80
CA ILE A 676 -11.88 7.04 8.44
C ILE A 676 -11.48 8.21 7.53
N MET A 677 -11.04 7.92 6.31
CA MET A 677 -10.77 8.93 5.30
C MET A 677 -11.83 8.89 4.20
N THR A 678 -12.50 10.00 3.93
CA THR A 678 -13.45 10.09 2.82
C THR A 678 -12.75 10.16 1.47
N ALA A 679 -13.41 9.70 0.41
CA ALA A 679 -12.87 9.73 -0.95
C ALA A 679 -12.82 11.13 -1.62
N TYR A 680 -12.22 11.19 -2.81
CA TYR A 680 -12.21 12.40 -3.65
C TYR A 680 -13.53 12.64 -4.40
N ASN A 681 -14.25 11.58 -4.76
CA ASN A 681 -15.37 11.63 -5.68
C ASN A 681 -16.69 12.05 -5.01
N PRO A 682 -17.67 12.53 -5.80
CA PRO A 682 -19.06 12.54 -5.40
C PRO A 682 -19.71 11.16 -5.48
N VAL A 683 -20.76 11.02 -4.68
CA VAL A 683 -21.70 9.89 -4.68
C VAL A 683 -23.10 10.47 -4.73
N ASN A 684 -23.87 10.08 -5.73
CA ASN A 684 -25.21 10.60 -5.99
C ASN A 684 -25.26 12.14 -5.96
N GLY A 685 -24.23 12.80 -6.51
CA GLY A 685 -24.15 14.25 -6.69
C GLY A 685 -23.54 15.05 -5.53
N ILE A 686 -23.19 14.41 -4.41
CA ILE A 686 -22.57 15.08 -3.25
C ILE A 686 -21.19 14.50 -3.00
N PHE A 687 -20.18 15.37 -2.90
CA PHE A 687 -18.81 14.96 -2.54
C PHE A 687 -18.80 14.28 -1.18
N THR A 688 -18.16 13.12 -1.07
CA THR A 688 -18.13 12.28 0.14
C THR A 688 -17.65 13.07 1.37
N ALA A 689 -16.66 13.93 1.22
CA ALA A 689 -16.16 14.84 2.27
C ALA A 689 -17.21 15.83 2.84
N SER A 690 -18.34 16.00 2.16
CA SER A 690 -19.47 16.85 2.59
C SER A 690 -20.82 16.14 2.54
N ASN A 691 -20.85 14.81 2.47
CA ASN A 691 -22.08 14.04 2.36
C ASN A 691 -22.64 13.70 3.76
N PHE A 692 -23.72 14.38 4.16
CA PHE A 692 -24.33 14.22 5.48
C PHE A 692 -24.94 12.82 5.68
N GLU A 693 -25.53 12.25 4.64
CA GLU A 693 -26.13 10.90 4.71
C GLU A 693 -25.05 9.84 4.95
N LEU A 694 -23.92 9.98 4.26
CA LEU A 694 -22.78 9.08 4.42
C LEU A 694 -22.12 9.27 5.79
N ASN A 695 -21.69 10.49 6.09
CA ASN A 695 -20.84 10.76 7.25
C ASN A 695 -21.64 10.78 8.54
N THR A 696 -22.87 11.30 8.61
CA THR A 696 -23.63 11.37 9.88
C THR A 696 -24.66 10.26 9.98
N GLN A 697 -25.55 10.15 9.00
CA GLN A 697 -26.70 9.26 9.14
C GLN A 697 -26.27 7.78 9.14
N ILE A 698 -25.55 7.32 8.12
CA ILE A 698 -25.09 5.93 8.05
C ILE A 698 -24.00 5.69 9.11
N LEU A 699 -22.90 6.42 9.00
CA LEU A 699 -21.71 6.10 9.78
C LEU A 699 -21.90 6.27 11.31
N ARG A 700 -22.62 7.30 11.77
CA ARG A 700 -22.80 7.55 13.22
C ARG A 700 -24.15 7.08 13.73
N ASN A 701 -25.25 7.48 13.08
CA ASN A 701 -26.57 7.18 13.62
C ASN A 701 -26.97 5.70 13.45
N GLU A 702 -26.53 5.04 12.37
CA GLU A 702 -26.85 3.62 12.14
C GLU A 702 -25.74 2.68 12.64
N TRP A 703 -24.46 3.01 12.39
CA TRP A 703 -23.34 2.11 12.75
C TRP A 703 -22.69 2.43 14.10
N GLY A 704 -22.95 3.60 14.68
CA GLY A 704 -22.42 3.97 16.00
C GLY A 704 -20.93 4.35 16.01
N PHE A 705 -20.36 4.81 14.89
CA PHE A 705 -18.96 5.27 14.85
C PHE A 705 -18.74 6.48 15.78
N GLU A 706 -17.68 6.46 16.57
CA GLU A 706 -17.34 7.55 17.50
C GLU A 706 -15.94 8.14 17.26
N GLY A 707 -15.28 7.72 16.17
CA GLY A 707 -13.96 8.21 15.79
C GLY A 707 -13.98 9.47 14.94
N VAL A 708 -12.85 9.78 14.31
CA VAL A 708 -12.70 10.93 13.40
C VAL A 708 -12.90 10.53 11.94
N VAL A 709 -13.50 11.42 11.19
CA VAL A 709 -13.51 11.39 9.73
C VAL A 709 -12.61 12.52 9.23
N MET A 710 -11.67 12.19 8.35
CA MET A 710 -10.85 13.17 7.65
C MET A 710 -11.15 13.16 6.14
N THR A 711 -10.85 14.25 5.46
CA THR A 711 -10.85 14.26 3.99
C THR A 711 -9.65 13.52 3.44
N ASP A 712 -9.74 13.02 2.20
CA ASP A 712 -8.54 12.82 1.38
C ASP A 712 -7.80 14.15 1.16
N TRP A 713 -6.55 14.08 0.71
CA TRP A 713 -5.62 15.21 0.61
C TRP A 713 -6.11 16.25 -0.42
N TRP A 714 -6.53 17.39 0.09
CA TRP A 714 -7.10 18.48 -0.69
C TRP A 714 -8.40 18.08 -1.42
N ALA A 715 -9.23 17.24 -0.80
CA ALA A 715 -10.55 16.90 -1.35
C ALA A 715 -11.44 18.15 -1.54
N LYS A 716 -12.44 18.02 -2.41
CA LYS A 716 -13.45 19.07 -2.62
C LYS A 716 -14.71 18.76 -1.86
N MET A 717 -15.47 19.83 -1.57
CA MET A 717 -16.73 19.75 -0.85
C MET A 717 -17.78 20.61 -1.57
N ASN A 718 -19.05 20.23 -1.50
CA ASN A 718 -20.17 21.02 -1.99
C ASN A 718 -21.29 21.12 -0.97
N TRP A 719 -22.04 22.23 -1.04
CA TRP A 719 -23.28 22.39 -0.28
C TRP A 719 -24.41 21.72 -1.06
N GLY A 720 -24.50 20.39 -1.01
CA GLY A 720 -25.54 19.67 -1.75
C GLY A 720 -25.35 19.65 -3.27
N VAL A 721 -26.25 18.92 -3.95
CA VAL A 721 -26.10 18.50 -5.36
C VAL A 721 -26.00 19.68 -6.32
N LYS A 722 -26.71 20.79 -6.07
CA LYS A 722 -26.78 21.93 -7.00
C LYS A 722 -25.60 22.90 -6.89
N ASN A 723 -24.78 22.80 -5.84
CA ASN A 723 -23.71 23.76 -5.58
C ASN A 723 -22.37 23.28 -6.13
N ARG A 724 -21.59 24.22 -6.66
CA ARG A 724 -20.26 23.90 -7.22
C ARG A 724 -19.30 23.40 -6.13
N PRO A 725 -18.55 22.32 -6.41
CA PRO A 725 -17.56 21.82 -5.47
C PRO A 725 -16.35 22.75 -5.36
N SER A 726 -15.79 22.85 -4.15
CA SER A 726 -14.60 23.63 -3.88
C SER A 726 -13.92 23.14 -2.60
N ARG A 727 -12.58 23.11 -2.61
CA ARG A 727 -11.74 22.92 -1.41
C ARG A 727 -12.00 23.96 -0.32
N ARG A 728 -12.58 25.11 -0.70
CA ARG A 728 -12.87 26.21 0.23
C ARG A 728 -14.15 26.03 1.02
N ASN A 729 -14.99 25.04 0.70
CA ASN A 729 -16.30 24.85 1.33
C ASN A 729 -16.20 24.09 2.67
N LEU A 730 -15.30 24.54 3.56
CA LEU A 730 -15.05 23.93 4.88
C LEU A 730 -16.32 23.85 5.75
N GLY A 731 -17.22 24.82 5.65
CA GLY A 731 -18.49 24.76 6.37
C GLY A 731 -19.36 23.55 6.00
N ALA A 732 -19.35 23.12 4.73
CA ALA A 732 -20.11 21.94 4.29
C ALA A 732 -19.54 20.64 4.88
N MET A 733 -18.20 20.55 4.95
CA MET A 733 -17.49 19.45 5.59
C MET A 733 -17.88 19.33 7.07
N ILE A 734 -17.75 20.43 7.81
CA ILE A 734 -18.08 20.51 9.24
C ILE A 734 -19.55 20.14 9.47
N TYR A 735 -20.45 20.71 8.66
CA TYR A 735 -21.89 20.43 8.72
C TYR A 735 -22.19 18.93 8.57
N SER A 736 -21.53 18.27 7.62
CA SER A 736 -21.65 16.83 7.37
C SER A 736 -20.98 15.94 8.42
N GLN A 737 -20.31 16.52 9.42
CA GLN A 737 -19.52 15.79 10.42
C GLN A 737 -18.30 15.07 9.82
N ASN A 738 -17.76 15.55 8.70
CA ASN A 738 -16.36 15.27 8.39
C ASN A 738 -15.52 16.24 9.23
N ASP A 739 -14.66 15.70 10.09
CA ASP A 739 -14.09 16.40 11.24
C ASP A 739 -12.86 17.23 10.84
N ILE A 740 -12.04 16.70 9.93
CA ILE A 740 -10.70 17.21 9.63
C ILE A 740 -10.47 17.40 8.12
N ASN A 741 -10.21 18.64 7.71
CA ASN A 741 -9.79 18.98 6.35
C ASN A 741 -8.28 18.76 6.20
N MET A 742 -7.88 17.74 5.44
CA MET A 742 -6.48 17.41 5.17
C MET A 742 -6.04 17.91 3.78
N PRO A 743 -4.82 18.48 3.63
CA PRO A 743 -4.06 19.21 4.63
C PRO A 743 -4.08 20.74 4.37
N ASN A 744 -3.62 21.49 5.36
CA ASN A 744 -3.41 22.93 5.32
C ASN A 744 -1.94 23.26 5.70
N PRO A 745 -1.31 24.30 5.14
CA PRO A 745 0.03 24.71 5.57
C PRO A 745 0.08 25.19 7.03
N SER A 746 -1.05 25.64 7.57
CA SER A 746 -1.20 26.10 8.95
C SER A 746 -2.66 25.95 9.35
N ALA A 747 -2.92 25.54 10.59
CA ALA A 747 -4.25 25.54 11.17
C ALA A 747 -4.68 26.96 11.63
N ASP A 748 -3.74 27.75 12.15
CA ASP A 748 -3.98 29.13 12.61
C ASP A 748 -4.21 30.11 11.45
N VAL A 749 -3.42 29.99 10.38
CA VAL A 749 -3.49 30.89 9.23
C VAL A 749 -4.35 30.25 8.14
N ASN A 750 -5.46 30.90 7.78
CA ASN A 750 -6.33 30.47 6.68
C ASN A 750 -5.70 30.73 5.30
N VAL A 751 -4.60 30.04 4.97
CA VAL A 751 -3.80 30.21 3.75
C VAL A 751 -4.65 29.95 2.49
N TYR A 752 -5.45 28.89 2.50
CA TYR A 752 -6.31 28.51 1.37
C TYR A 752 -7.63 29.28 1.30
N ARG A 753 -7.84 30.24 2.22
CA ARG A 753 -9.03 31.10 2.29
C ARG A 753 -10.32 30.28 2.30
N ASP A 754 -10.36 29.20 3.07
CA ASP A 754 -11.58 28.45 3.31
C ASP A 754 -12.70 29.39 3.83
N LYS A 755 -13.94 28.94 3.68
CA LYS A 755 -15.13 29.72 4.00
C LYS A 755 -15.70 29.40 5.38
N GLY A 756 -15.00 28.66 6.25
CA GLY A 756 -15.56 28.22 7.55
C GLY A 756 -16.08 29.38 8.38
N LEU A 757 -15.27 30.44 8.54
CA LEU A 757 -15.67 31.64 9.30
C LEU A 757 -16.84 32.39 8.62
N ALA A 758 -16.82 32.48 7.30
CA ALA A 758 -17.89 33.14 6.54
C ALA A 758 -19.21 32.36 6.60
N ASP A 759 -19.16 31.03 6.60
CA ASP A 759 -20.33 30.16 6.75
C ASP A 759 -20.87 30.21 8.20
N LEU A 760 -20.00 30.32 9.21
CA LEU A 760 -20.38 30.57 10.62
C LEU A 760 -21.11 31.92 10.77
N GLN A 761 -20.53 33.01 10.25
CA GLN A 761 -21.14 34.35 10.30
C GLN A 761 -22.49 34.42 9.57
N LYS A 762 -22.70 33.58 8.55
CA LYS A 762 -23.96 33.49 7.80
C LYS A 762 -24.96 32.51 8.43
N GLY A 763 -24.62 31.86 9.54
CA GLY A 763 -25.46 30.87 10.21
C GLY A 763 -25.65 29.57 9.43
N ARG A 764 -24.78 29.25 8.47
CA ARG A 764 -24.81 27.96 7.74
C ARG A 764 -24.21 26.82 8.55
N ILE A 765 -23.30 27.16 9.45
CA ILE A 765 -22.84 26.32 10.55
C ILE A 765 -22.97 27.14 11.83
N ASN A 766 -22.98 26.46 12.98
CA ASN A 766 -23.08 27.09 14.29
C ASN A 766 -22.11 26.39 15.27
N ARG A 767 -22.05 26.86 16.52
CA ARG A 767 -21.15 26.31 17.55
C ARG A 767 -21.42 24.82 17.83
N LYS A 768 -22.67 24.35 17.72
CA LYS A 768 -23.04 22.95 17.98
C LYS A 768 -22.38 21.99 16.99
N HIS A 769 -22.39 22.33 15.70
CA HIS A 769 -21.67 21.58 14.66
C HIS A 769 -20.18 21.48 14.96
N LEU A 770 -19.58 22.60 15.35
CA LEU A 770 -18.16 22.71 15.64
C LEU A 770 -17.76 21.89 16.88
N ILE A 771 -18.54 21.98 17.96
CA ILE A 771 -18.31 21.21 19.20
C ILE A 771 -18.48 19.71 18.94
N ARG A 772 -19.49 19.29 18.15
CA ARG A 772 -19.68 17.89 17.78
C ARG A 772 -18.41 17.32 17.14
N ASN A 773 -17.86 17.99 16.14
CA ASN A 773 -16.64 17.53 15.48
C ASN A 773 -15.41 17.63 16.42
N ALA A 774 -15.35 18.67 17.26
CA ALA A 774 -14.29 18.81 18.26
C ALA A 774 -14.29 17.67 19.29
N ARG A 775 -15.46 17.16 19.70
CA ARG A 775 -15.60 15.99 20.57
C ARG A 775 -15.01 14.74 19.93
N ASN A 776 -15.30 14.49 18.64
CA ASN A 776 -14.74 13.37 17.88
C ASN A 776 -13.20 13.46 17.86
N ILE A 777 -12.65 14.64 17.55
CA ILE A 777 -11.20 14.88 17.53
C ILE A 777 -10.62 14.66 18.93
N CYS A 778 -11.19 15.25 19.98
CA CYS A 778 -10.68 15.07 21.35
C CYS A 778 -10.72 13.61 21.80
N LYS A 779 -11.77 12.86 21.42
CA LYS A 779 -11.90 11.45 21.76
C LYS A 779 -10.79 10.62 21.13
N VAL A 780 -10.56 10.75 19.83
CA VAL A 780 -9.47 10.03 19.14
C VAL A 780 -8.11 10.45 19.64
N VAL A 781 -7.90 11.75 19.85
CA VAL A 781 -6.67 12.27 20.45
C VAL A 781 -6.45 11.63 21.82
N LYS A 782 -7.48 11.51 22.67
CA LYS A 782 -7.40 10.86 23.99
C LYS A 782 -7.07 9.36 23.88
N GLU A 783 -7.71 8.64 22.96
CA GLU A 783 -7.49 7.19 22.75
C GLU A 783 -6.05 6.87 22.30
N ILE A 784 -5.43 7.79 21.56
CA ILE A 784 -4.05 7.69 21.10
C ILE A 784 -3.08 8.26 22.16
N TYR A 785 -3.55 9.16 23.02
CA TYR A 785 -2.73 9.88 24.00
C TYR A 785 -2.43 9.05 25.24
N HIS A 786 -1.19 8.58 25.33
CA HIS A 786 -0.62 7.99 26.56
C HIS A 786 0.74 8.60 26.91
N GLY A 787 0.85 9.93 26.90
CA GLY A 787 2.09 10.62 27.27
C GLY A 787 3.26 10.19 26.39
N TYR A 788 3.31 10.67 25.15
CA TYR A 788 4.39 10.51 24.16
C TYR A 788 5.50 9.48 24.46
N ASN A 789 5.50 8.37 23.71
CA ASN A 789 6.71 7.63 23.31
C ASN A 789 7.63 7.05 24.40
N GLU A 790 7.10 6.58 25.54
CA GLU A 790 7.84 5.64 26.39
C GLU A 790 7.23 4.23 26.32
N LEU A 791 6.92 3.77 25.10
CA LEU A 791 7.07 2.34 24.87
C LEU A 791 8.58 2.10 24.94
N ASP A 792 9.03 1.45 25.99
CA ASP A 792 10.42 0.99 26.15
C ASP A 792 10.62 -0.16 25.15
N LEU A 793 10.72 0.23 23.86
CA LEU A 793 10.83 -0.68 22.72
C LEU A 793 12.26 -1.17 22.62
N GLU A 794 12.45 -2.45 22.89
CA GLU A 794 13.69 -3.14 22.58
C GLU A 794 13.69 -3.50 21.09
N ILE A 795 14.63 -2.94 20.33
CA ILE A 795 14.77 -3.21 18.90
C ILE A 795 15.82 -4.28 18.68
N LEU A 796 15.43 -5.39 18.04
CA LEU A 796 16.30 -6.51 17.72
C LEU A 796 16.40 -6.71 16.22
N ASN A 797 17.59 -7.12 15.77
CA ASN A 797 17.88 -7.53 14.39
C ASN A 797 17.49 -6.48 13.33
N GLU A 798 17.53 -5.19 13.67
CA GLU A 798 17.22 -4.11 12.74
C GLU A 798 18.05 -4.27 11.46
N PRO A 799 17.42 -4.30 10.27
CA PRO A 799 18.12 -4.59 9.04
C PRO A 799 19.18 -3.52 8.79
N LYS A 800 20.40 -3.98 8.51
CA LYS A 800 21.43 -3.09 7.98
C LYS A 800 20.99 -2.67 6.60
N ILE A 801 20.83 -1.37 6.40
CA ILE A 801 20.45 -0.80 5.10
C ILE A 801 21.42 -1.36 4.04
N ARG A 802 20.88 -2.04 3.04
CA ARG A 802 21.65 -2.57 1.91
C ARG A 802 22.03 -1.38 1.03
N ARG A 803 23.16 -0.74 1.35
CA ARG A 803 23.64 0.47 0.68
C ARG A 803 24.69 0.09 -0.36
N ASN A 804 24.47 0.43 -1.63
CA ASN A 804 25.54 0.46 -2.63
C ASN A 804 26.44 1.68 -2.35
N ILE A 805 27.33 1.55 -1.34
CA ILE A 805 28.33 2.56 -0.95
C ILE A 805 29.47 2.67 -1.99
N GLU A 806 29.44 1.81 -3.02
CA GLU A 806 30.47 1.73 -4.06
C GLU A 806 30.43 2.94 -5.03
N ASP A 807 29.26 3.57 -5.24
CA ASP A 807 29.09 4.71 -6.16
C ASP A 807 29.15 6.09 -5.49
N ARG A 808 29.80 6.20 -4.33
CA ARG A 808 29.89 7.47 -3.58
C ARG A 808 30.88 8.46 -4.19
N ILE A 809 30.61 9.75 -4.00
CA ILE A 809 31.53 10.84 -4.30
C ILE A 809 32.52 10.96 -3.14
N GLU A 810 33.76 10.57 -3.36
CA GLU A 810 34.82 10.68 -2.36
C GLU A 810 35.55 12.03 -2.47
N LEU A 811 35.51 12.83 -1.40
CA LEU A 811 36.26 14.08 -1.27
C LEU A 811 37.67 13.87 -0.71
N GLY A 812 37.95 12.70 -0.13
CA GLY A 812 39.21 12.41 0.55
C GLY A 812 39.35 13.22 1.85
N LEU A 813 40.59 13.46 2.28
CA LEU A 813 40.89 14.19 3.51
C LEU A 813 40.55 15.69 3.39
N VAL A 814 39.61 16.16 4.23
CA VAL A 814 39.18 17.57 4.26
C VAL A 814 39.90 18.33 5.37
N GLU A 815 41.01 18.99 5.04
CA GLU A 815 41.77 19.82 6.00
C GLU A 815 41.25 21.26 6.11
N ARG A 816 40.64 21.79 5.03
CA ARG A 816 40.08 23.16 4.97
C ARG A 816 38.75 23.20 4.24
N ILE A 817 38.69 22.94 2.93
CA ILE A 817 37.44 22.83 2.16
C ILE A 817 37.65 21.88 0.98
N ALA A 818 36.64 21.08 0.66
CA ALA A 818 36.61 20.23 -0.52
C ALA A 818 35.27 20.36 -1.23
N TYR A 819 35.29 20.29 -2.56
CA TYR A 819 34.12 20.42 -3.44
C TYR A 819 33.84 19.09 -4.14
N ALA A 820 32.58 18.69 -4.19
CA ALA A 820 32.16 17.54 -4.99
C ALA A 820 32.06 17.92 -6.48
N ASP A 821 32.34 16.97 -7.36
CA ASP A 821 32.01 17.10 -8.77
C ASP A 821 30.51 16.89 -8.97
N THR A 822 29.74 17.98 -9.00
CA THR A 822 28.28 17.94 -9.06
C THR A 822 27.73 17.36 -10.36
N ARG A 823 28.56 17.23 -11.41
CA ARG A 823 28.18 16.54 -12.66
C ARG A 823 28.01 15.03 -12.50
N LYS A 824 28.50 14.47 -11.38
CA LYS A 824 28.31 13.06 -11.00
C LYS A 824 27.07 12.86 -10.13
N ILE A 825 26.36 13.93 -9.81
CA ILE A 825 25.17 13.89 -8.97
C ILE A 825 23.95 13.83 -9.87
N GLU A 826 23.33 12.66 -9.91
CA GLU A 826 22.03 12.45 -10.53
C GLU A 826 20.97 12.50 -9.43
N ALA A 827 20.43 13.70 -9.22
CA ALA A 827 19.34 13.94 -8.26
C ALA A 827 18.00 13.48 -8.87
N GLU A 828 17.92 12.18 -9.14
CA GLU A 828 16.71 11.50 -9.57
C GLU A 828 15.70 11.34 -8.42
N LYS A 829 14.47 11.02 -8.77
CA LYS A 829 13.42 10.71 -7.80
C LYS A 829 13.83 9.50 -6.96
N ASN A 830 13.67 9.62 -5.65
CA ASN A 830 14.02 8.62 -4.64
C ASN A 830 15.49 8.16 -4.71
N SER A 831 16.38 8.96 -5.30
CA SER A 831 17.80 8.66 -5.28
C SER A 831 18.48 9.25 -4.06
N MET A 832 19.66 8.73 -3.76
CA MET A 832 20.51 9.24 -2.71
C MET A 832 21.91 9.42 -3.26
N THR A 833 22.46 10.61 -3.05
CA THR A 833 23.87 10.89 -3.30
C THR A 833 24.64 10.77 -2.00
N TYR A 834 25.74 10.03 -2.06
CA TYR A 834 26.66 9.86 -0.94
C TYR A 834 27.91 10.67 -1.18
N VAL A 835 28.28 11.50 -0.22
CA VAL A 835 29.53 12.26 -0.22
C VAL A 835 30.38 11.80 0.96
N GLY A 836 31.41 11.03 0.66
CA GLY A 836 32.40 10.54 1.64
C GLY A 836 33.53 11.54 1.83
N PHE A 837 33.97 11.74 3.06
CA PHE A 837 35.18 12.51 3.36
C PHE A 837 35.91 12.03 4.62
N GLU A 838 37.22 12.21 4.66
CA GLU A 838 38.07 11.82 5.79
C GLU A 838 38.38 13.03 6.69
N SER A 839 38.50 12.77 8.00
CA SER A 839 38.92 13.72 9.02
C SER A 839 40.06 13.15 9.89
N ARG A 840 41.12 13.94 10.10
CA ARG A 840 42.29 13.51 10.90
C ARG A 840 42.07 13.56 12.41
N LYS A 841 41.19 14.44 12.88
CA LYS A 841 40.90 14.66 14.29
C LYS A 841 39.47 15.20 14.48
N PRO A 842 38.86 14.98 15.65
CA PRO A 842 37.58 15.59 15.98
C PRO A 842 37.55 17.08 15.63
N SER A 843 36.60 17.50 14.80
CA SER A 843 36.50 18.88 14.30
C SER A 843 35.07 19.21 13.89
N ASP A 844 34.76 20.50 13.87
CA ASP A 844 33.52 21.02 13.29
C ASP A 844 33.67 21.19 11.79
N TYR A 845 32.61 20.86 11.06
CA TYR A 845 32.49 20.99 9.62
C TYR A 845 31.21 21.73 9.24
N ILE A 846 31.24 22.32 8.06
CA ILE A 846 30.11 22.95 7.38
C ILE A 846 29.95 22.24 6.05
N PHE A 847 28.83 21.56 5.88
CA PHE A 847 28.37 21.12 4.57
C PHE A 847 27.58 22.26 3.92
N ARG A 848 27.87 22.58 2.66
CA ARG A 848 27.09 23.52 1.86
C ARG A 848 26.64 22.88 0.56
N MET A 849 25.41 23.17 0.16
CA MET A 849 24.90 22.78 -1.14
C MET A 849 23.99 23.87 -1.71
N THR A 850 24.06 24.05 -3.02
CA THR A 850 23.18 24.92 -3.78
C THR A 850 22.37 24.06 -4.73
N ALA A 851 21.06 24.01 -4.54
CA ALA A 851 20.16 23.18 -5.32
C ALA A 851 19.14 24.03 -6.08
N LYS A 852 18.85 23.65 -7.33
CA LYS A 852 17.84 24.29 -8.17
C LYS A 852 16.83 23.27 -8.64
N SER A 853 15.54 23.56 -8.51
CA SER A 853 14.51 22.72 -9.11
C SER A 853 14.19 23.18 -10.52
N ASN A 854 13.92 22.24 -11.42
CA ASN A 854 13.46 22.47 -12.79
C ASN A 854 11.97 22.08 -12.96
N LEU A 855 11.24 21.90 -11.86
CA LEU A 855 9.86 21.44 -11.87
C LEU A 855 8.87 22.56 -12.24
N SER A 856 7.65 22.16 -12.64
CA SER A 856 6.57 23.11 -12.94
C SER A 856 6.15 23.93 -11.70
N ASN A 857 5.59 25.13 -11.89
CA ASN A 857 5.26 26.09 -10.81
C ASN A 857 4.32 25.57 -9.68
N VAL A 858 3.69 24.40 -9.84
CA VAL A 858 2.79 23.78 -8.86
C VAL A 858 3.40 22.55 -8.17
N ALA A 859 4.58 22.11 -8.61
CA ALA A 859 5.28 20.95 -8.06
C ALA A 859 6.29 21.37 -6.98
N GLN A 860 6.55 20.45 -6.06
CA GLN A 860 7.46 20.65 -4.94
C GLN A 860 8.48 19.50 -4.94
N ALA A 861 9.76 19.83 -4.79
CA ALA A 861 10.86 18.88 -4.68
C ALA A 861 11.44 18.97 -3.27
N ASN A 862 11.60 17.84 -2.59
CA ASN A 862 12.21 17.81 -1.26
C ASN A 862 13.59 17.13 -1.32
N ILE A 863 14.54 17.71 -0.60
CA ILE A 863 15.89 17.16 -0.41
C ILE A 863 16.13 17.01 1.08
N ALA A 864 16.53 15.82 1.54
CA ALA A 864 16.93 15.60 2.92
C ALA A 864 18.44 15.42 3.01
N ILE A 865 19.05 15.99 4.04
CA ILE A 865 20.50 15.93 4.27
C ILE A 865 20.74 15.24 5.59
N THR A 866 21.32 14.06 5.50
CA THR A 866 21.68 13.20 6.61
C THR A 866 23.19 13.19 6.74
N ILE A 867 23.70 13.34 7.95
CA ILE A 867 25.14 13.27 8.21
C ILE A 867 25.36 12.20 9.26
N ASN A 868 26.15 11.19 8.91
CA ASN A 868 26.42 10.02 9.75
C ASN A 868 25.12 9.41 10.31
N GLN A 869 24.14 9.16 9.42
CA GLN A 869 22.86 8.50 9.74
C GLN A 869 21.89 9.31 10.61
N SER A 870 22.14 10.61 10.82
CA SER A 870 21.18 11.52 11.44
C SER A 870 20.77 12.61 10.47
N ILE A 871 19.47 12.78 10.22
CA ILE A 871 18.96 13.91 9.43
C ILE A 871 19.36 15.20 10.15
N LYS A 872 20.04 16.08 9.42
CA LYS A 872 20.52 17.37 9.93
C LYS A 872 19.73 18.54 9.36
N SER A 873 19.20 18.40 8.15
CA SER A 873 18.41 19.44 7.52
C SER A 873 17.58 18.87 6.38
N ALA A 874 16.51 19.56 6.00
CA ALA A 874 15.71 19.27 4.83
C ALA A 874 15.41 20.56 4.09
N LEU A 875 15.40 20.50 2.76
CA LEU A 875 15.16 21.60 1.85
C LEU A 875 13.94 21.27 1.01
N SER A 876 13.05 22.24 0.85
CA SER A 876 11.95 22.13 -0.10
C SER A 876 12.02 23.24 -1.14
N LEU A 877 12.02 22.83 -2.42
CA LEU A 877 12.09 23.68 -3.60
C LEU A 877 10.72 23.70 -4.29
N LYS A 878 10.21 24.87 -4.67
CA LYS A 878 8.92 25.02 -5.35
C LYS A 878 9.09 25.56 -6.77
N GLY A 879 8.54 24.88 -7.77
CA GLY A 879 8.69 25.29 -9.16
C GLY A 879 10.16 25.39 -9.59
N ASN A 880 10.55 26.50 -10.24
CA ASN A 880 11.92 26.72 -10.74
C ASN A 880 12.81 27.49 -9.74
N GLU A 881 12.74 27.13 -8.45
CA GLU A 881 13.41 27.82 -7.34
C GLU A 881 14.85 27.30 -7.13
N THR A 882 15.77 28.20 -6.78
CA THR A 882 17.13 27.87 -6.31
C THR A 882 17.27 28.21 -4.82
N LYS A 883 17.83 27.31 -4.02
CA LYS A 883 18.14 27.55 -2.61
C LYS A 883 19.50 27.01 -2.20
N ASP A 884 20.10 27.71 -1.26
CA ASP A 884 21.30 27.30 -0.55
C ASP A 884 20.93 26.61 0.76
N ILE A 885 21.71 25.61 1.13
CA ILE A 885 21.64 24.93 2.42
C ILE A 885 23.02 24.91 3.04
N GLU A 886 23.08 25.28 4.31
CA GLU A 886 24.28 25.20 5.14
C GLU A 886 23.96 24.32 6.35
N VAL A 887 24.75 23.25 6.56
CA VAL A 887 24.60 22.32 7.67
C VAL A 887 25.91 22.28 8.45
N ARG A 888 25.85 22.70 9.72
CA ARG A 888 27.00 22.61 10.63
C ARG A 888 26.91 21.32 11.44
N PHE A 889 28.03 20.63 11.57
CA PHE A 889 28.10 19.38 12.32
C PHE A 889 29.49 19.13 12.88
N ASN A 890 29.54 18.44 14.03
CA ASN A 890 30.78 17.93 14.59
C ASN A 890 30.93 16.45 14.24
N THR A 891 32.15 16.00 14.03
CA THR A 891 32.44 14.57 13.94
C THR A 891 33.72 14.20 14.68
N THR A 892 33.71 13.01 15.29
CA THR A 892 34.87 12.34 15.90
C THR A 892 35.38 11.16 15.07
N SER A 893 34.67 10.82 13.97
CA SER A 893 34.96 9.67 13.11
C SER A 893 35.96 10.02 12.02
N TYR A 894 36.90 9.12 11.75
CA TYR A 894 37.87 9.30 10.66
C TYR A 894 37.18 9.37 9.31
N ASN A 895 36.24 8.47 9.02
CA ASN A 895 35.42 8.51 7.80
C ASN A 895 34.05 9.10 8.12
N ASN A 896 33.59 10.00 7.27
CA ASN A 896 32.32 10.70 7.41
C ASN A 896 31.55 10.64 6.11
N TYR A 897 30.22 10.66 6.24
CA TYR A 897 29.32 10.63 5.08
C TYR A 897 28.25 11.68 5.23
N VAL A 898 28.08 12.46 4.17
CA VAL A 898 26.89 13.25 3.93
C VAL A 898 26.04 12.51 2.91
N GLU A 899 24.82 12.19 3.32
CA GLU A 899 23.78 11.54 2.55
C GLU A 899 22.79 12.62 2.11
N ILE A 900 22.57 12.74 0.81
CA ILE A 900 21.64 13.71 0.23
C ILE A 900 20.57 12.91 -0.48
N PHE A 901 19.38 12.87 0.09
CA PHE A 901 18.23 12.17 -0.44
C PHE A 901 17.35 13.12 -1.25
N TYR A 902 16.93 12.70 -2.44
CA TYR A 902 16.06 13.47 -3.33
C TYR A 902 14.70 12.78 -3.43
N ALA A 903 13.67 13.37 -2.81
CA ALA A 903 12.32 12.78 -2.82
C ALA A 903 11.65 12.86 -4.19
N GLU A 904 12.06 13.82 -5.02
CA GLU A 904 11.55 14.05 -6.37
C GLU A 904 12.71 14.31 -7.33
N GLY A 905 12.54 13.95 -8.60
CA GLY A 905 13.50 14.24 -9.65
C GLY A 905 13.41 15.69 -10.14
N GLY A 906 14.28 16.05 -11.10
CA GLY A 906 14.29 17.39 -11.69
C GLY A 906 14.94 18.44 -10.78
N ILE A 907 15.97 18.04 -10.05
CA ILE A 907 16.79 18.91 -9.20
C ILE A 907 18.21 18.94 -9.78
N ASP A 908 18.78 20.12 -9.97
CA ASP A 908 20.18 20.31 -10.32
C ASP A 908 20.96 20.71 -9.07
N ILE A 909 22.03 19.98 -8.77
CA ILE A 909 23.00 20.41 -7.75
C ILE A 909 24.05 21.30 -8.42
N ILE A 910 23.99 22.59 -8.12
CA ILE A 910 24.88 23.59 -8.71
C ILE A 910 26.25 23.52 -8.04
N GLU A 911 26.27 23.44 -6.72
CA GLU A 911 27.50 23.43 -5.91
C GLU A 911 27.30 22.56 -4.68
N LEU A 912 28.36 21.87 -4.26
CA LEU A 912 28.39 21.06 -3.05
C LEU A 912 29.80 21.07 -2.46
N SER A 913 29.94 21.44 -1.20
CA SER A 913 31.23 21.46 -0.49
C SER A 913 31.13 21.02 0.98
N VAL A 914 32.26 20.58 1.51
CA VAL A 914 32.48 20.35 2.95
C VAL A 914 33.67 21.19 3.38
N GLU A 915 33.47 22.09 4.33
CA GLU A 915 34.48 22.96 4.91
C GLU A 915 34.74 22.59 6.37
N ARG A 916 36.00 22.52 6.78
CA ARG A 916 36.39 22.39 8.18
C ARG A 916 36.40 23.77 8.83
N VAL A 917 35.70 23.92 9.95
CA VAL A 917 35.73 25.16 10.72
C VAL A 917 37.04 25.22 11.50
N ASN A 918 37.89 26.20 11.16
CA ASN A 918 39.09 26.46 11.93
C ASN A 918 38.70 27.03 13.30
N GLY A 919 38.83 26.21 14.35
CA GLY A 919 39.03 26.74 15.70
C GLY A 919 40.37 27.47 15.71
N GLY A 920 40.34 28.77 16.00
CA GLY A 920 41.57 29.56 16.10
C GLY A 920 42.51 28.95 17.13
N ASP A 921 43.64 28.44 16.65
CA ASP A 921 44.98 28.76 17.13
C ASP A 921 46.01 28.03 16.25
N ASP A 922 47.09 28.75 15.94
CA ASP A 922 48.34 28.34 15.28
C ASP A 922 48.29 28.03 13.77
N ASP A 923 48.50 29.09 12.97
CA ASP A 923 49.66 29.20 12.05
C ASP A 923 49.65 30.58 11.37
N ASN A 924 50.19 31.57 12.08
CA ASN A 924 50.67 32.82 11.50
C ASN A 924 52.14 32.62 11.13
N GLU A 925 52.50 32.71 9.85
CA GLU A 925 53.76 33.36 9.44
C GLU A 925 53.76 33.77 7.95
N ASN A 926 53.80 35.10 7.77
CA ASN A 926 54.58 35.84 6.76
C ASN A 926 54.09 35.93 5.29
N GLY A 927 53.11 36.82 5.11
CA GLY A 927 53.16 38.05 4.28
C GLY A 927 54.08 38.16 3.05
N LYS A 928 53.47 38.54 1.92
CA LYS A 928 53.85 39.73 1.13
C LYS A 928 52.73 40.14 0.18
N ILE A 929 52.38 41.43 0.26
CA ILE A 929 51.51 42.17 -0.64
C ILE A 929 52.35 42.65 -1.83
N GLU A 930 51.84 42.53 -3.05
CA GLU A 930 52.12 43.48 -4.13
C GLU A 930 50.90 43.54 -5.08
N GLU A 931 50.31 44.74 -5.16
CA GLU A 931 49.38 45.18 -6.20
C GLU A 931 50.11 45.35 -7.54
N ILE A 932 49.38 45.30 -8.66
CA ILE A 932 49.20 46.41 -9.62
C ILE A 932 48.30 45.95 -10.78
N GLU A 933 47.21 46.71 -10.96
CA GLU A 933 46.53 47.22 -12.19
C GLU A 933 46.61 46.39 -13.50
N GLY A 934 45.58 46.26 -14.33
CA GLY A 934 44.41 47.08 -14.59
C GLY A 934 44.08 46.94 -16.09
N GLY A 935 42.81 47.02 -16.50
CA GLY A 935 42.47 47.00 -17.92
C GLY A 935 41.03 46.68 -18.28
N VAL A 936 40.14 47.64 -18.06
CA VAL A 936 38.80 47.69 -18.66
C VAL A 936 38.92 48.09 -20.15
N LYS A 937 38.17 47.43 -21.05
CA LYS A 937 37.53 48.11 -22.19
C LYS A 937 36.27 47.37 -22.67
N LYS A 938 35.25 48.19 -22.95
CA LYS A 938 33.86 47.95 -23.36
C LYS A 938 33.69 47.95 -24.89
N GLU A 939 32.58 47.31 -25.32
CA GLU A 939 31.67 47.60 -26.47
C GLU A 939 32.29 47.61 -27.89
N GLY A 940 31.71 47.08 -28.97
CA GLY A 940 30.42 46.45 -29.25
C GLY A 940 30.26 46.18 -30.77
N THR A 941 29.13 45.53 -31.11
CA THR A 941 28.36 45.52 -32.38
C THR A 941 28.84 44.80 -33.65
N ASP A 942 27.89 43.98 -34.15
CA ASP A 942 27.43 43.74 -35.53
C ASP A 942 27.84 42.50 -36.34
N SER A 943 26.84 41.60 -36.43
CA SER A 943 26.33 40.85 -37.59
C SER A 943 27.26 40.44 -38.73
N ALA A 944 27.27 39.14 -39.07
CA ALA A 944 26.80 38.63 -40.36
C ALA A 944 26.83 37.09 -40.41
N ASN A 945 25.75 36.54 -40.96
CA ASN A 945 25.56 35.25 -41.63
C ASN A 945 26.80 34.37 -41.88
N ASN A 946 26.69 33.09 -41.52
CA ASN A 946 26.71 32.03 -42.53
C ASN A 946 26.05 30.74 -42.01
N SER A 947 24.88 30.47 -42.57
CA SER A 947 24.26 29.15 -42.63
C SER A 947 24.97 28.31 -43.70
N SER A 948 25.47 27.14 -43.33
CA SER A 948 25.70 26.06 -44.30
C SER A 948 25.39 24.71 -43.68
N ASN A 949 24.34 24.12 -44.24
CA ASN A 949 23.88 22.74 -44.16
C ASN A 949 24.98 21.69 -43.93
N LEU A 950 24.66 20.72 -43.07
CA LEU A 950 24.87 19.30 -43.35
C LEU A 950 23.83 18.48 -42.57
N THR A 951 22.67 18.32 -43.19
CA THR A 951 21.80 17.17 -42.99
C THR A 951 22.41 15.97 -43.70
N SER A 952 22.67 14.88 -42.97
CA SER A 952 22.71 13.54 -43.56
C SER A 952 22.39 12.48 -42.51
N ASN A 953 21.18 11.94 -42.62
CA ASN A 953 20.80 10.54 -42.46
C ASN A 953 21.41 9.74 -41.30
N ILE A 954 20.61 9.57 -40.24
CA ILE A 954 20.62 8.34 -39.44
C ILE A 954 19.52 7.46 -40.03
N GLU A 955 19.87 6.64 -41.01
CA GLU A 955 19.12 5.44 -41.36
C GLU A 955 19.64 4.26 -40.54
N GLY A 956 18.72 3.37 -40.21
CA GLY A 956 18.85 2.34 -39.18
C GLY A 956 20.04 1.39 -39.36
N LYS A 957 20.65 1.04 -38.23
CA LYS A 957 21.40 -0.19 -38.09
C LYS A 957 20.50 -1.26 -37.50
N HIS A 958 20.17 -2.24 -38.33
CA HIS A 958 19.69 -3.54 -37.89
C HIS A 958 20.64 -4.13 -36.84
N HIS A 959 20.08 -4.59 -35.72
CA HIS A 959 20.76 -5.48 -34.79
C HIS A 959 21.09 -6.78 -35.53
N GLY A 960 22.38 -7.08 -35.66
CA GLY A 960 22.82 -8.41 -36.06
C GLY A 960 22.62 -9.36 -34.88
N ALA A 961 21.86 -10.44 -35.09
CA ALA A 961 21.89 -11.60 -34.20
C ALA A 961 23.36 -12.00 -33.97
N LEU A 962 23.72 -12.28 -32.72
CA LEU A 962 25.02 -12.84 -32.40
C LEU A 962 25.10 -14.20 -33.10
N ASP A 963 26.08 -14.38 -33.99
CA ASP A 963 26.31 -15.70 -34.58
C ASP A 963 26.70 -16.73 -33.49
N LYS A 964 26.64 -18.01 -33.84
CA LYS A 964 27.01 -19.11 -32.93
C LYS A 964 28.37 -18.90 -32.25
N ALA A 965 29.33 -18.27 -32.93
CA ALA A 965 30.65 -17.96 -32.37
C ALA A 965 30.61 -16.81 -31.33
N GLY A 966 29.74 -15.81 -31.53
CA GLY A 966 29.44 -14.75 -30.56
C GLY A 966 28.76 -15.29 -29.29
N LEU A 967 27.84 -16.24 -29.45
CA LEU A 967 27.19 -16.97 -28.34
C LEU A 967 28.19 -17.88 -27.60
N GLU A 968 29.04 -18.61 -28.31
CA GLU A 968 30.13 -19.42 -27.73
C GLU A 968 31.15 -18.57 -26.95
N LYS A 969 31.39 -17.33 -27.40
CA LYS A 969 32.26 -16.37 -26.70
C LYS A 969 31.62 -15.80 -25.44
N LEU A 970 30.30 -15.54 -25.45
CA LEU A 970 29.52 -15.19 -24.27
C LEU A 970 29.50 -16.35 -23.25
N LEU A 971 29.33 -17.58 -23.72
CA LEU A 971 29.49 -18.81 -22.94
C LEU A 971 30.88 -18.89 -22.29
N LEU A 972 31.95 -18.58 -23.04
CA LEU A 972 33.31 -18.55 -22.51
C LEU A 972 33.49 -17.43 -21.47
N GLN A 973 32.85 -16.26 -21.67
CA GLN A 973 32.87 -15.15 -20.72
C GLN A 973 32.10 -15.48 -19.44
N ALA A 974 30.91 -16.06 -19.55
CA ALA A 974 30.12 -16.56 -18.43
C ALA A 974 30.88 -17.64 -17.66
N TYR A 975 31.45 -18.63 -18.36
CA TYR A 975 32.29 -19.67 -17.77
C TYR A 975 33.52 -19.11 -17.05
N VAL A 976 34.20 -18.10 -17.62
CA VAL A 976 35.35 -17.42 -17.01
C VAL A 976 34.94 -16.58 -15.80
N GLN A 977 33.77 -15.94 -15.83
CA GLN A 977 33.25 -15.11 -14.75
C GLN A 977 32.81 -15.99 -13.57
N GLU A 978 32.10 -17.08 -13.83
CA GLU A 978 31.71 -18.08 -12.83
C GLU A 978 32.94 -18.77 -12.21
N HIS A 979 33.96 -19.11 -13.03
CA HIS A 979 35.23 -19.65 -12.51
C HIS A 979 36.08 -18.63 -11.74
N ARG A 980 35.96 -17.33 -12.05
CA ARG A 980 36.57 -16.25 -11.25
C ARG A 980 35.86 -16.08 -9.92
N GLU A 981 34.53 -16.13 -9.88
CA GLU A 981 33.75 -16.04 -8.64
C GLU A 981 33.94 -17.28 -7.75
N ILE A 982 33.97 -18.49 -8.32
CA ILE A 982 34.29 -19.72 -7.59
C ILE A 982 35.72 -19.67 -7.02
N ARG A 983 36.69 -19.11 -7.75
CA ARG A 983 38.06 -18.87 -7.21
C ARG A 983 38.07 -17.81 -6.12
N PHE A 984 37.37 -16.69 -6.28
CA PHE A 984 37.30 -15.64 -5.26
C PHE A 984 36.60 -16.10 -3.98
N ASN A 985 35.50 -16.85 -4.09
CA ASN A 985 34.78 -17.40 -2.94
C ASN A 985 35.55 -18.54 -2.26
N LYS A 986 36.25 -19.41 -2.99
CA LYS A 986 37.16 -20.42 -2.37
C LYS A 986 38.37 -19.77 -1.70
N ILE A 987 38.93 -18.69 -2.26
CA ILE A 987 40.04 -17.95 -1.65
C ILE A 987 39.57 -17.17 -0.42
N SER A 988 38.39 -16.54 -0.46
CA SER A 988 37.77 -15.84 0.67
C SER A 988 37.42 -16.81 1.81
N TYR A 989 36.81 -17.96 1.49
CA TYR A 989 36.46 -18.98 2.49
C TYR A 989 37.71 -19.66 3.07
N ALA A 990 38.74 -19.94 2.27
CA ALA A 990 40.03 -20.45 2.76
C ALA A 990 40.77 -19.42 3.61
N ARG A 991 40.73 -18.12 3.23
CA ARG A 991 41.35 -17.03 4.00
C ARG A 991 40.63 -16.80 5.33
N ASN A 992 39.29 -16.82 5.33
CA ASN A 992 38.49 -16.67 6.55
C ASN A 992 38.61 -17.90 7.46
N ARG A 993 38.69 -19.12 6.90
CA ARG A 993 38.94 -20.34 7.69
C ARG A 993 40.37 -20.39 8.24
N PHE A 994 41.36 -19.88 7.49
CA PHE A 994 42.74 -19.73 7.98
C PHE A 994 42.84 -18.65 9.08
N LEU A 995 42.18 -17.50 8.92
CA LEU A 995 42.12 -16.46 9.95
C LEU A 995 41.36 -16.92 11.20
N TYR A 996 40.28 -17.69 11.04
CA TYR A 996 39.51 -18.29 12.14
C TYR A 996 40.30 -19.38 12.88
N LEU A 997 40.99 -20.27 12.15
CA LEU A 997 41.87 -21.27 12.75
C LEU A 997 43.11 -20.63 13.40
N ALA A 998 43.67 -19.57 12.82
CA ALA A 998 44.79 -18.82 13.39
C ALA A 998 44.38 -18.06 14.67
N SER A 999 43.16 -17.52 14.72
CA SER A 999 42.62 -16.88 15.93
C SER A 999 42.26 -17.91 17.01
N ILE A 1000 41.73 -19.08 16.66
CA ILE A 1000 41.58 -20.21 17.61
C ILE A 1000 42.95 -20.67 18.11
N PHE A 1001 43.95 -20.78 17.25
CA PHE A 1001 45.30 -21.18 17.64
C PHE A 1001 45.96 -20.16 18.57
N LEU A 1002 45.79 -18.85 18.30
CA LEU A 1002 46.24 -17.74 19.17
C LEU A 1002 45.51 -17.69 20.51
N ILE A 1003 44.20 -17.98 20.53
CA ILE A 1003 43.42 -18.05 21.77
C ILE A 1003 43.82 -19.27 22.59
N VAL A 1004 44.02 -20.43 21.96
CA VAL A 1004 44.43 -21.67 22.65
C VAL A 1004 45.88 -21.59 23.13
N THR A 1005 46.80 -21.04 22.34
CA THR A 1005 48.18 -20.78 22.80
C THR A 1005 48.24 -19.69 23.85
N GLY A 1006 47.40 -18.65 23.78
CA GLY A 1006 47.25 -17.63 24.81
C GLY A 1006 46.70 -18.19 26.12
N LEU A 1007 45.67 -19.03 26.08
CA LEU A 1007 45.10 -19.71 27.25
C LEU A 1007 46.07 -20.73 27.86
N LEU A 1008 46.85 -21.45 27.04
CA LEU A 1008 47.91 -22.34 27.51
C LEU A 1008 49.08 -21.55 28.12
N PHE A 1009 49.46 -20.40 27.55
CA PHE A 1009 50.46 -19.50 28.15
C PHE A 1009 49.99 -18.92 29.49
N PHE A 1010 48.71 -18.53 29.60
CA PHE A 1010 48.10 -18.05 30.84
C PHE A 1010 47.96 -19.16 31.90
N SER A 1011 47.68 -20.40 31.49
CA SER A 1011 47.64 -21.53 32.42
C SER A 1011 49.04 -21.92 32.92
N PHE A 1012 50.07 -21.81 32.07
CA PHE A 1012 51.44 -22.18 32.43
C PHE A 1012 52.17 -21.10 33.26
N PHE A 1013 51.86 -19.81 33.06
CA PHE A 1013 52.37 -18.71 33.90
C PHE A 1013 51.48 -18.39 35.11
N GLY A 1014 50.19 -18.72 35.05
CA GLY A 1014 49.25 -18.59 36.17
C GLY A 1014 49.68 -19.41 37.37
N GLU A 1015 50.11 -20.67 37.18
CA GLU A 1015 50.61 -21.52 38.27
C GLU A 1015 52.01 -21.10 38.78
N LEU A 1016 52.83 -20.41 37.99
CA LEU A 1016 54.14 -19.92 38.41
C LEU A 1016 54.07 -18.60 39.20
N ILE A 1017 52.99 -17.83 39.04
CA ILE A 1017 52.80 -16.50 39.67
C ILE A 1017 51.84 -16.57 40.87
N TRP A 1018 50.89 -17.51 40.92
CA TRP A 1018 49.99 -17.71 42.08
C TRP A 1018 50.54 -18.59 43.21
N GLY A 1019 51.78 -19.09 43.09
CA GLY A 1019 52.48 -19.84 44.14
C GLY A 1019 53.34 -19.00 45.09
N LYS A 1020 53.38 -17.65 44.96
CA LYS A 1020 54.29 -16.80 45.77
C LYS A 1020 53.68 -15.54 46.42
N CYS A 1021 52.37 -15.32 46.38
CA CYS A 1021 51.73 -14.22 47.11
C CYS A 1021 50.43 -14.65 47.81
N ARG A 1022 50.58 -15.26 48.99
CA ARG A 1022 49.68 -15.41 50.15
C ARG A 1022 50.46 -16.27 51.18
N GLY A 1023 51.54 -15.77 51.78
CA GLY A 1023 51.55 -15.04 53.06
C GLY A 1023 50.75 -13.76 53.15
#